data_AF-M3CCB1-F1
#
_entry.id   AF-M3CCB1-F1
#
_cell.length_a   1.000
_cell.length_b   1.000
_cell.length_c   1.000
_cell.angle_alpha   90.00
_cell.angle_beta   90.00
_cell.angle_gamma   90.00
#
_symmetry.space_group_name_H-M   'P 1'
#
loop_
_entity.id
_entity.type
_entity.pdbx_description
1 polymer ?
#
loop_
_entity_poly.entity_id
_entity_poly.type
_entity_poly.pdbx_seq_one_letter_code
_entity_poly.pdbx_strand_id
1 'polypeptide(L)'
;MRTLLVDNYDSFTYNLFHYLAEVNGMEPVVLRNDDPCPSAGELRNFDNVVISPGPGTPERPADFGICRELVEHGRLPLLGVCLGHQGICHLAGATVRRAPEVRHGRVSPVLHSGTDVFAGLPSPFDAVRYHSLAVTDLPPDLEALAATPDGVLMGVRHRDRPLWGVQFHPESVCTEHGHRLLGNFRDLTADWHRRTGRPRPAPWRALTTPAAPSPSASANTPATAAPGPRWRVLAERIPTRVPDEVVFDRLFRSSRHAFWLDSSATDTSLGRFSAMGDAEGPLARVVSADVWHGTVTVTSANGVEIVGGPFFDWLDRDLAARRVDVPELPFEFTLGWVGYLGYELKAECGGDRAHRSTEPDAVMIYADRAVVFDHLTSTTHLLALAAPGDERPARAWLDRTRAELARLAGRRPDPAPAPQRRLSAPRLRHDRDAYLTAIDTCQDAIGRGETYEVCLTNMMRADGTLVPWDAYRFLRRTSPAPFGALLLLDSLSVLSTSPERFLRVSASGLMESKPIKGTRPRGGTAAEDALLREDLRTSEKDRAENLMIVDLVRNDLGRCAEVGSVHVPELFAVETYATVHQLVSTVRARLRPGRSAVDCVRAAFPGGSMTGAPKIRTMRLIDELEGGPRGVYSGAIGYLSLSGAADLSIVIRTAVAAPGRVTYGVGGAIVALSDPAAEFEETAVKATPLLRLLGAGFPGRRPAVTG
;
A
#
# COMPACT_ATOMS: atom_id res chain seq x y z
N MET A 1 -9.00 5.12 -29.26
CA MET A 1 -10.37 5.57 -28.93
C MET A 1 -10.28 6.40 -27.67
N ARG A 2 -10.91 7.58 -27.61
CA ARG A 2 -10.87 8.47 -26.46
C ARG A 2 -11.98 8.13 -25.48
N THR A 3 -11.60 7.58 -24.34
CA THR A 3 -12.52 7.22 -23.27
C THR A 3 -12.48 8.26 -22.17
N LEU A 4 -13.66 8.70 -21.74
CA LEU A 4 -13.83 9.33 -20.43
C LEU A 4 -14.08 8.22 -19.40
N LEU A 5 -13.17 8.06 -18.43
CA LEU A 5 -13.32 7.14 -17.31
C LEU A 5 -13.73 7.94 -16.07
N VAL A 6 -14.87 7.61 -15.47
CA VAL A 6 -15.31 8.25 -14.22
C VAL A 6 -14.93 7.37 -13.04
N ASP A 7 -14.05 7.87 -12.17
CA ASP A 7 -13.59 7.25 -10.92
C ASP A 7 -14.56 7.56 -9.78
N ASN A 8 -15.27 6.54 -9.28
CA ASN A 8 -16.13 6.69 -8.09
C ASN A 8 -15.36 6.40 -6.79
N TYR A 9 -14.07 6.76 -6.74
CA TYR A 9 -13.17 6.51 -5.62
C TYR A 9 -13.00 5.02 -5.28
N ASP A 10 -13.04 4.16 -6.30
CA ASP A 10 -12.79 2.73 -6.12
C ASP A 10 -11.29 2.42 -6.01
N SER A 11 -10.98 1.27 -5.43
CA SER A 11 -9.64 0.70 -5.37
C SER A 11 -9.26 -0.08 -6.63
N PHE A 12 -10.09 -0.13 -7.69
CA PHE A 12 -9.77 -0.86 -8.93
C PHE A 12 -9.82 0.00 -10.21
N THR A 13 -10.16 1.29 -10.12
CA THR A 13 -10.31 2.17 -11.30
C THR A 13 -9.08 2.22 -12.20
N TYR A 14 -7.87 2.24 -11.64
CA TYR A 14 -6.66 2.25 -12.48
C TYR A 14 -6.37 0.89 -13.12
N ASN A 15 -6.92 -0.22 -12.62
CA ASN A 15 -6.85 -1.49 -13.36
C ASN A 15 -7.68 -1.39 -14.65
N LEU A 16 -8.89 -0.80 -14.58
CA LEU A 16 -9.69 -0.47 -15.77
C LEU A 16 -8.96 0.51 -16.69
N PHE A 17 -8.32 1.55 -16.12
CA PHE A 17 -7.55 2.52 -16.89
C PHE A 17 -6.50 1.84 -17.79
N HIS A 18 -5.71 0.93 -17.21
CA HIS A 18 -4.65 0.22 -17.93
C HIS A 18 -5.24 -0.66 -19.04
N TYR A 19 -6.27 -1.46 -18.74
CA TYR A 19 -6.90 -2.32 -19.74
C TYR A 19 -7.56 -1.51 -20.88
N LEU A 20 -8.22 -0.41 -20.56
CA LEU A 20 -8.80 0.49 -21.57
C LEU A 20 -7.70 1.14 -22.42
N ALA A 21 -6.59 1.56 -21.81
CA ALA A 21 -5.47 2.16 -22.52
C ALA A 21 -4.86 1.17 -23.54
N GLU A 22 -4.68 -0.09 -23.15
CA GLU A 22 -4.21 -1.17 -24.02
C GLU A 22 -5.19 -1.47 -25.15
N VAL A 23 -6.48 -1.64 -24.84
CA VAL A 23 -7.53 -1.98 -25.82
C VAL A 23 -7.76 -0.86 -26.83
N ASN A 24 -7.71 0.40 -26.37
CA ASN A 24 -8.03 1.58 -27.16
C ASN A 24 -6.81 2.24 -27.81
N GLY A 25 -5.60 1.83 -27.42
CA GLY A 25 -4.32 2.41 -27.85
C GLY A 25 -4.13 3.85 -27.36
N MET A 26 -4.85 4.28 -26.33
CA MET A 26 -4.83 5.64 -25.80
C MET A 26 -5.29 5.66 -24.34
N GLU A 27 -4.55 6.37 -23.49
CA GLU A 27 -4.94 6.57 -22.08
C GLU A 27 -6.32 7.23 -21.97
N PRO A 28 -7.22 6.69 -21.13
CA PRO A 28 -8.46 7.38 -20.77
C PRO A 28 -8.19 8.72 -20.08
N VAL A 29 -9.10 9.68 -20.24
CA VAL A 29 -9.15 10.84 -19.34
C VAL A 29 -9.96 10.44 -18.11
N VAL A 30 -9.40 10.61 -16.93
CA VAL A 30 -10.06 10.26 -15.66
C VAL A 30 -10.67 11.52 -15.05
N LEU A 31 -11.95 11.46 -14.71
CA LEU A 31 -12.62 12.42 -13.84
C LEU A 31 -13.14 11.68 -12.61
N ARG A 32 -13.17 12.35 -11.46
CA ARG A 32 -13.82 11.83 -10.27
C ARG A 32 -15.32 12.08 -10.33
N ASN A 33 -16.09 11.28 -9.61
CA ASN A 33 -17.55 11.41 -9.60
C ASN A 33 -18.03 12.76 -9.01
N ASP A 34 -17.20 13.46 -8.24
CA ASP A 34 -17.43 14.77 -7.65
C ASP A 34 -16.75 15.94 -8.38
N ASP A 35 -16.03 15.67 -9.48
CA ASP A 35 -15.54 16.72 -10.38
C ASP A 35 -16.72 17.43 -11.09
N PRO A 36 -16.53 18.67 -11.59
CA PRO A 36 -17.55 19.31 -12.41
C PRO A 36 -17.94 18.48 -13.63
N CYS A 37 -19.24 18.26 -13.83
CA CYS A 37 -19.73 17.51 -14.99
C CYS A 37 -19.33 18.20 -16.30
N PRO A 38 -18.71 17.50 -17.26
CA PRO A 38 -18.38 18.07 -18.56
C PRO A 38 -19.62 18.58 -19.28
N SER A 39 -19.53 19.75 -19.89
CA SER A 39 -20.59 20.27 -20.75
C SER A 39 -20.84 19.36 -21.94
N ALA A 40 -22.02 19.48 -22.55
CA ALA A 40 -22.35 18.76 -23.78
C ALA A 40 -21.35 19.05 -24.93
N GLY A 41 -20.66 20.20 -24.92
CA GLY A 41 -19.59 20.53 -25.87
C GLY A 41 -18.30 19.75 -25.59
N GLU A 42 -17.89 19.66 -24.32
CA GLU A 42 -16.69 18.93 -23.90
C GLU A 42 -16.87 17.41 -24.09
N LEU A 43 -18.06 16.88 -23.82
CA LEU A 43 -18.40 15.48 -24.11
C LEU A 43 -18.27 15.13 -25.60
N ARG A 44 -18.23 16.12 -26.52
CA ARG A 44 -17.99 15.84 -27.94
C ARG A 44 -16.56 15.37 -28.22
N ASN A 45 -15.63 15.64 -27.31
CA ASN A 45 -14.22 15.27 -27.44
C ASN A 45 -13.94 13.79 -27.13
N PHE A 46 -14.92 13.08 -26.59
CA PHE A 46 -14.82 11.67 -26.24
C PHE A 46 -15.60 10.79 -27.21
N ASP A 47 -15.11 9.57 -27.39
CA ASP A 47 -15.75 8.53 -28.21
C ASP A 47 -16.73 7.68 -27.38
N ASN A 48 -16.45 7.47 -26.09
CA ASN A 48 -17.27 6.73 -25.14
C ASN A 48 -16.99 7.14 -23.69
N VAL A 49 -17.85 6.64 -22.80
CA VAL A 49 -17.75 6.81 -21.35
C VAL A 49 -17.66 5.43 -20.69
N VAL A 50 -16.82 5.31 -19.66
CA VAL A 50 -16.81 4.16 -18.76
C VAL A 50 -17.01 4.68 -17.34
N ILE A 51 -18.00 4.15 -16.64
CA ILE A 51 -18.21 4.41 -15.21
C ILE A 51 -17.61 3.25 -14.44
N SER A 52 -16.61 3.57 -13.60
CA SER A 52 -15.92 2.59 -12.76
C SER A 52 -16.83 1.99 -11.67
N PRO A 53 -16.39 0.94 -10.97
CA PRO A 53 -16.98 0.55 -9.69
C PRO A 53 -16.89 1.69 -8.66
N GLY A 54 -17.45 1.45 -7.47
CA GLY A 54 -17.34 2.37 -6.35
C GLY A 54 -18.01 1.81 -5.11
N PRO A 55 -17.73 2.39 -3.93
CA PRO A 55 -18.45 2.08 -2.71
C PRO A 55 -19.86 2.67 -2.75
N GLY A 56 -20.75 2.11 -1.93
CA GLY A 56 -22.06 2.66 -1.67
C GLY A 56 -23.14 2.24 -2.67
N THR A 57 -24.03 3.18 -3.04
CA THR A 57 -25.22 2.91 -3.85
C THR A 57 -25.51 4.05 -4.83
N PRO A 58 -25.98 3.76 -6.05
CA PRO A 58 -26.34 4.80 -7.01
C PRO A 58 -27.53 5.68 -6.56
N GLU A 59 -28.28 5.24 -5.54
CA GLU A 59 -29.36 6.00 -4.93
C GLU A 59 -28.86 7.23 -4.17
N ARG A 60 -27.61 7.21 -3.68
CA ARG A 60 -27.01 8.32 -2.95
C ARG A 60 -26.26 9.24 -3.91
N PRO A 61 -26.65 10.53 -4.03
CA PRO A 61 -26.01 11.46 -4.95
C PRO A 61 -24.50 11.62 -4.73
N ALA A 62 -24.02 11.52 -3.47
CA ALA A 62 -22.60 11.62 -3.16
C ALA A 62 -21.75 10.44 -3.68
N ASP A 63 -22.37 9.26 -3.84
CA ASP A 63 -21.67 8.07 -4.34
C ASP A 63 -21.63 8.02 -5.87
N PHE A 64 -22.65 8.59 -6.53
CA PHE A 64 -22.82 8.49 -7.98
C PHE A 64 -22.50 9.79 -8.73
N GLY A 65 -22.66 10.96 -8.09
CA GLY A 65 -22.23 12.26 -8.61
C GLY A 65 -22.58 12.51 -10.08
N ILE A 66 -21.58 12.90 -10.88
CA ILE A 66 -21.74 13.19 -12.32
C ILE A 66 -22.17 11.98 -13.15
N CYS A 67 -22.02 10.75 -12.65
CA CYS A 67 -22.45 9.55 -13.35
C CYS A 67 -23.94 9.58 -13.66
N ARG A 68 -24.76 10.19 -12.78
CA ARG A 68 -26.20 10.38 -13.04
C ARG A 68 -26.44 11.14 -14.33
N GLU A 69 -25.81 12.29 -14.49
CA GLU A 69 -25.98 13.15 -15.67
C GLU A 69 -25.50 12.46 -16.95
N LEU A 70 -24.39 11.73 -16.87
CA LEU A 70 -23.87 10.96 -18.00
C LEU A 70 -24.80 9.81 -18.39
N VAL A 71 -25.47 9.17 -17.42
CA VAL A 71 -26.43 8.10 -17.68
C VAL A 71 -27.78 8.64 -18.13
N GLU A 72 -28.29 9.75 -17.62
CA GLU A 72 -29.61 10.28 -18.01
C GLU A 72 -29.53 11.04 -19.35
N HIS A 73 -28.53 11.93 -19.49
CA HIS A 73 -28.45 12.90 -20.58
C HIS A 73 -27.34 12.61 -21.58
N GLY A 74 -26.37 11.76 -21.21
CA GLY A 74 -25.28 11.36 -22.09
C GLY A 74 -25.78 10.57 -23.31
N ARG A 75 -25.24 10.94 -24.48
CA ARG A 75 -25.56 10.33 -25.78
C ARG A 75 -24.45 9.44 -26.33
N LEU A 76 -23.32 9.37 -25.64
CA LEU A 76 -22.20 8.52 -26.02
C LEU A 76 -22.46 7.06 -25.62
N PRO A 77 -21.84 6.10 -26.32
CA PRO A 77 -21.70 4.74 -25.82
C PRO A 77 -21.12 4.75 -24.41
N LEU A 78 -21.79 4.05 -23.49
CA LEU A 78 -21.43 4.02 -22.08
C LEU A 78 -21.40 2.58 -21.57
N LEU A 79 -20.33 2.24 -20.85
CA LEU A 79 -20.20 0.99 -20.10
C LEU A 79 -20.14 1.30 -18.59
N GLY A 80 -21.07 0.75 -17.82
CA GLY A 80 -21.03 0.79 -16.36
C GLY A 80 -20.47 -0.50 -15.77
N VAL A 81 -19.51 -0.39 -14.86
CA VAL A 81 -18.94 -1.54 -14.13
C VAL A 81 -19.38 -1.48 -12.66
N CYS A 82 -19.90 -2.57 -12.11
CA CYS A 82 -20.36 -2.68 -10.73
C CYS A 82 -21.31 -1.54 -10.30
N LEU A 83 -20.83 -0.51 -9.58
CA LEU A 83 -21.62 0.68 -9.26
C LEU A 83 -22.17 1.38 -10.52
N GLY A 84 -21.39 1.45 -11.60
CA GLY A 84 -21.86 1.96 -12.89
C GLY A 84 -22.99 1.13 -13.49
N HIS A 85 -22.92 -0.20 -13.39
CA HIS A 85 -24.00 -1.10 -13.82
C HIS A 85 -25.27 -0.86 -12.98
N GLN A 86 -25.12 -0.80 -11.65
CA GLN A 86 -26.22 -0.54 -10.73
C GLN A 86 -26.88 0.80 -11.02
N GLY A 87 -26.09 1.84 -11.32
CA GLY A 87 -26.62 3.15 -11.67
C GLY A 87 -27.40 3.18 -12.98
N ILE A 88 -26.93 2.50 -14.03
CA ILE A 88 -27.70 2.35 -15.28
C ILE A 88 -29.05 1.70 -14.99
N CYS A 89 -29.06 0.62 -14.22
CA CYS A 89 -30.26 -0.10 -13.87
C CYS A 89 -31.22 0.73 -13.00
N HIS A 90 -30.70 1.36 -11.94
CA HIS A 90 -31.47 2.19 -11.02
C HIS A 90 -32.15 3.35 -11.75
N LEU A 91 -31.42 4.06 -12.62
CA LEU A 91 -31.94 5.21 -13.35
C LEU A 91 -32.94 4.83 -14.45
N ALA A 92 -32.94 3.58 -14.91
CA ALA A 92 -33.98 3.03 -15.77
C ALA A 92 -35.24 2.57 -14.99
N GLY A 93 -35.21 2.59 -13.65
CA GLY A 93 -36.32 2.18 -12.79
C GLY A 93 -36.19 0.80 -12.16
N ALA A 94 -35.04 0.12 -12.27
CA ALA A 94 -34.78 -1.12 -11.55
C ALA A 94 -34.52 -0.87 -10.05
N THR A 95 -34.63 -1.91 -9.23
CA THR A 95 -34.32 -1.81 -7.79
C THR A 95 -32.91 -2.34 -7.50
N VAL A 96 -32.16 -1.65 -6.63
CA VAL A 96 -30.88 -2.14 -6.11
C VAL A 96 -31.09 -2.62 -4.67
N ARG A 97 -30.84 -3.90 -4.40
CA ARG A 97 -31.00 -4.51 -3.06
C ARG A 97 -29.74 -5.25 -2.65
N ARG A 98 -29.67 -5.69 -1.39
CA ARG A 98 -28.60 -6.61 -0.95
C ARG A 98 -28.63 -7.87 -1.81
N ALA A 99 -27.45 -8.28 -2.26
CA ALA A 99 -27.29 -9.54 -2.96
C ALA A 99 -27.65 -10.71 -2.03
N PRO A 100 -28.10 -11.86 -2.57
CA PRO A 100 -28.38 -13.05 -1.76
C PRO A 100 -27.19 -13.48 -0.90
N GLU A 101 -25.97 -13.25 -1.41
CA GLU A 101 -24.73 -13.51 -0.72
C GLU A 101 -23.65 -12.51 -1.15
N VAL A 102 -22.86 -12.02 -0.18
CA VAL A 102 -21.70 -11.16 -0.42
C VAL A 102 -20.55 -11.99 -0.97
N ARG A 103 -20.06 -11.67 -2.17
CA ARG A 103 -19.05 -12.48 -2.89
C ARG A 103 -17.73 -11.76 -3.14
N HIS A 104 -17.32 -10.86 -2.24
CA HIS A 104 -16.11 -10.06 -2.40
C HIS A 104 -14.84 -10.91 -2.54
N GLY A 105 -14.07 -10.67 -3.61
CA GLY A 105 -12.84 -11.43 -3.90
C GLY A 105 -13.08 -12.87 -4.33
N ARG A 106 -14.32 -13.22 -4.71
CA ARG A 106 -14.69 -14.57 -5.11
C ARG A 106 -15.05 -14.63 -6.59
N VAL A 107 -14.71 -15.76 -7.20
CA VAL A 107 -15.01 -16.05 -8.60
C VAL A 107 -16.42 -16.64 -8.69
N SER A 108 -17.14 -16.33 -9.76
CA SER A 108 -18.42 -16.96 -10.09
C SER A 108 -18.52 -17.17 -11.60
N PRO A 109 -19.13 -18.29 -12.05
CA PRO A 109 -19.43 -18.49 -13.46
C PRO A 109 -20.50 -17.50 -13.91
N VAL A 110 -20.29 -16.88 -15.08
CA VAL A 110 -21.21 -15.92 -15.70
C VAL A 110 -21.78 -16.54 -16.98
N LEU A 111 -23.08 -16.87 -16.95
CA LEU A 111 -23.83 -17.31 -18.13
C LEU A 111 -24.30 -16.08 -18.91
N HIS A 112 -24.15 -16.08 -20.24
CA HIS A 112 -24.48 -14.90 -21.04
C HIS A 112 -25.05 -15.23 -22.43
N SER A 113 -25.67 -14.23 -23.06
CA SER A 113 -26.29 -14.31 -24.39
C SER A 113 -25.31 -14.50 -25.55
N GLY A 114 -24.02 -14.17 -25.36
CA GLY A 114 -23.00 -14.22 -26.41
C GLY A 114 -23.09 -13.06 -27.40
N THR A 115 -23.79 -12.00 -27.02
CA THR A 115 -24.00 -10.79 -27.83
C THR A 115 -23.34 -9.56 -27.20
N ASP A 116 -23.20 -8.49 -27.99
CA ASP A 116 -22.66 -7.20 -27.56
C ASP A 116 -21.31 -7.32 -26.84
N VAL A 117 -21.20 -6.85 -25.59
CA VAL A 117 -19.96 -6.91 -24.81
C VAL A 117 -19.49 -8.35 -24.55
N PHE A 118 -20.39 -9.34 -24.65
CA PHE A 118 -20.09 -10.76 -24.50
C PHE A 118 -19.82 -11.49 -25.83
N ALA A 119 -19.79 -10.77 -26.96
CA ALA A 119 -19.59 -11.38 -28.27
C ALA A 119 -18.29 -12.20 -28.35
N GLY A 120 -18.42 -13.49 -28.70
CA GLY A 120 -17.30 -14.41 -28.87
C GLY A 120 -16.62 -14.87 -27.57
N LEU A 121 -17.22 -14.60 -26.41
CA LEU A 121 -16.75 -15.14 -25.12
C LEU A 121 -17.37 -16.52 -24.84
N PRO A 122 -16.67 -17.43 -24.14
CA PRO A 122 -17.26 -18.68 -23.64
C PRO A 122 -18.38 -18.41 -22.62
N SER A 123 -19.43 -19.23 -22.65
CA SER A 123 -20.51 -19.17 -21.65
C SER A 123 -20.72 -20.55 -21.00
N PRO A 124 -20.50 -20.69 -19.69
CA PRO A 124 -20.01 -19.65 -18.77
C PRO A 124 -18.51 -19.35 -18.94
N PHE A 125 -18.09 -18.19 -18.43
CA PHE A 125 -16.68 -17.92 -18.08
C PHE A 125 -16.60 -17.46 -16.62
N ASP A 126 -15.42 -17.53 -16.03
CA ASP A 126 -15.21 -17.18 -14.62
C ASP A 126 -14.90 -15.67 -14.43
N ALA A 127 -15.68 -15.01 -13.57
CA ALA A 127 -15.52 -13.59 -13.26
C ALA A 127 -15.49 -13.30 -11.77
N VAL A 128 -14.69 -12.31 -11.36
CA VAL A 128 -14.56 -11.87 -9.97
C VAL A 128 -15.65 -10.87 -9.60
N ARG A 129 -16.19 -11.05 -8.38
CA ARG A 129 -17.23 -10.20 -7.80
C ARG A 129 -16.67 -9.42 -6.61
N TYR A 130 -17.03 -8.13 -6.52
CA TYR A 130 -16.79 -7.27 -5.35
C TYR A 130 -18.05 -6.51 -4.92
N HIS A 131 -19.23 -7.03 -5.25
CA HIS A 131 -20.48 -6.36 -4.95
C HIS A 131 -21.26 -7.04 -3.81
N SER A 132 -21.79 -6.22 -2.91
CA SER A 132 -22.76 -6.61 -1.89
C SER A 132 -24.20 -6.34 -2.30
N LEU A 133 -24.39 -5.59 -3.38
CA LEU A 133 -25.69 -5.22 -3.93
C LEU A 133 -25.92 -5.95 -5.25
N ALA A 134 -27.19 -6.19 -5.59
CA ALA A 134 -27.63 -6.76 -6.84
C ALA A 134 -28.85 -5.99 -7.37
N VAL A 135 -28.95 -5.91 -8.68
CA VAL A 135 -30.12 -5.34 -9.37
C VAL A 135 -31.22 -6.39 -9.45
N THR A 136 -32.43 -6.00 -9.07
CA THR A 136 -33.66 -6.79 -9.22
C THR A 136 -34.72 -5.98 -9.95
N ASP A 137 -35.82 -6.64 -10.34
CA ASP A 137 -37.01 -5.97 -10.90
C ASP A 137 -36.67 -5.17 -12.18
N LEU A 138 -36.03 -5.82 -13.15
CA LEU A 138 -35.52 -5.18 -14.36
C LEU A 138 -36.67 -4.59 -15.21
N PRO A 139 -36.64 -3.30 -15.54
CA PRO A 139 -37.69 -2.65 -16.34
C PRO A 139 -37.62 -3.11 -17.82
N PRO A 140 -38.71 -2.96 -18.59
CA PRO A 140 -38.76 -3.38 -19.99
C PRO A 140 -37.71 -2.74 -20.89
N ASP A 141 -37.26 -1.52 -20.57
CA ASP A 141 -36.26 -0.78 -21.36
C ASP A 141 -34.86 -1.39 -21.30
N LEU A 142 -34.62 -2.27 -20.33
CA LEU A 142 -33.38 -3.02 -20.15
C LEU A 142 -33.58 -4.48 -20.52
N GLU A 143 -32.54 -5.07 -21.09
CA GLU A 143 -32.48 -6.49 -21.42
C GLU A 143 -31.30 -7.12 -20.66
N ALA A 144 -31.59 -8.20 -19.94
CA ALA A 144 -30.58 -8.99 -19.26
C ALA A 144 -29.73 -9.74 -20.30
N LEU A 145 -28.42 -9.52 -20.26
CA LEU A 145 -27.45 -10.18 -21.13
C LEU A 145 -26.68 -11.29 -20.43
N ALA A 146 -26.53 -11.20 -19.11
CA ALA A 146 -25.80 -12.20 -18.35
C ALA A 146 -26.34 -12.34 -16.93
N ALA A 147 -26.19 -13.53 -16.35
CA ALA A 147 -26.52 -13.84 -14.96
C ALA A 147 -25.63 -14.97 -14.43
N THR A 148 -25.54 -15.11 -13.12
CA THR A 148 -24.98 -16.31 -12.49
C THR A 148 -25.99 -17.48 -12.53
N PRO A 149 -25.55 -18.74 -12.32
CA PRO A 149 -26.47 -19.89 -12.26
C PRO A 149 -27.58 -19.77 -11.22
N ASP A 150 -27.34 -19.05 -10.12
CA ASP A 150 -28.31 -18.74 -9.06
C ASP A 150 -29.18 -17.50 -9.37
N GLY A 151 -29.08 -16.93 -10.58
CA GLY A 151 -30.00 -15.91 -11.09
C GLY A 151 -29.65 -14.47 -10.73
N VAL A 152 -28.45 -14.19 -10.19
CA VAL A 152 -28.00 -12.81 -9.96
C VAL A 152 -27.63 -12.17 -11.28
N LEU A 153 -28.24 -11.03 -11.59
CA LEU A 153 -27.98 -10.29 -12.84
C LEU A 153 -26.52 -9.83 -12.91
N MET A 154 -25.86 -10.16 -14.03
CA MET A 154 -24.44 -9.89 -14.25
C MET A 154 -24.16 -8.97 -15.43
N GLY A 155 -25.12 -8.82 -16.34
CA GLY A 155 -24.95 -7.99 -17.54
C GLY A 155 -26.28 -7.48 -18.06
N VAL A 156 -26.30 -6.23 -18.54
CA VAL A 156 -27.46 -5.61 -19.16
C VAL A 156 -27.09 -4.80 -20.38
N ARG A 157 -28.08 -4.59 -21.25
CA ARG A 157 -28.10 -3.49 -22.22
C ARG A 157 -29.40 -2.71 -22.13
N HIS A 158 -29.34 -1.44 -22.48
CA HIS A 158 -30.53 -0.67 -22.81
C HIS A 158 -30.98 -0.97 -24.25
N ARG A 159 -32.28 -1.09 -24.49
CA ARG A 159 -32.83 -1.44 -25.80
C ARG A 159 -32.60 -0.35 -26.86
N ASP A 160 -32.88 0.91 -26.52
CA ASP A 160 -32.81 2.02 -27.48
C ASP A 160 -31.57 2.92 -27.36
N ARG A 161 -30.85 2.84 -26.24
CA ARG A 161 -29.68 3.68 -25.95
C ARG A 161 -28.39 2.86 -25.96
N PRO A 162 -27.24 3.45 -26.32
CA PRO A 162 -25.96 2.73 -26.32
C PRO A 162 -25.39 2.60 -24.90
N LEU A 163 -26.16 1.98 -24.00
CA LEU A 163 -25.78 1.75 -22.61
C LEU A 163 -25.64 0.25 -22.36
N TRP A 164 -24.52 -0.13 -21.77
CA TRP A 164 -24.25 -1.48 -21.30
C TRP A 164 -23.75 -1.43 -19.87
N GLY A 165 -24.00 -2.48 -19.10
CA GLY A 165 -23.46 -2.59 -17.74
C GLY A 165 -23.09 -4.01 -17.39
N VAL A 166 -22.01 -4.19 -16.64
CA VAL A 166 -21.59 -5.47 -16.05
C VAL A 166 -21.44 -5.36 -14.53
N GLN A 167 -21.95 -6.33 -13.78
CA GLN A 167 -21.94 -6.29 -12.30
C GLN A 167 -20.63 -6.81 -11.70
N PHE A 168 -19.91 -7.66 -12.43
CA PHE A 168 -18.58 -8.16 -12.08
C PHE A 168 -17.47 -7.21 -12.52
N HIS A 169 -16.23 -7.51 -12.14
CA HIS A 169 -15.06 -6.65 -12.40
C HIS A 169 -14.18 -7.22 -13.51
N PRO A 170 -14.34 -6.78 -14.78
CA PRO A 170 -13.52 -7.25 -15.89
C PRO A 170 -12.03 -6.94 -15.72
N GLU A 171 -11.67 -5.98 -14.87
CA GLU A 171 -10.30 -5.55 -14.60
C GLU A 171 -9.58 -6.38 -13.53
N SER A 172 -10.29 -7.22 -12.78
CA SER A 172 -9.69 -8.07 -11.74
C SER A 172 -8.76 -9.11 -12.35
N VAL A 173 -7.63 -9.39 -11.69
CA VAL A 173 -6.62 -10.32 -12.20
C VAL A 173 -7.13 -11.76 -12.39
N CYS A 174 -8.17 -12.16 -11.65
CA CYS A 174 -8.78 -13.48 -11.76
C CYS A 174 -10.03 -13.52 -12.65
N THR A 175 -10.44 -12.39 -13.27
CA THR A 175 -11.54 -12.41 -14.23
C THR A 175 -11.03 -12.85 -15.60
N GLU A 176 -11.62 -13.90 -16.15
CA GLU A 176 -11.31 -14.35 -17.50
C GLU A 176 -11.85 -13.36 -18.55
N HIS A 177 -11.11 -13.23 -19.66
CA HIS A 177 -11.54 -12.49 -20.85
C HIS A 177 -11.87 -10.99 -20.68
N GLY A 178 -11.50 -10.35 -19.56
CA GLY A 178 -11.76 -8.93 -19.30
C GLY A 178 -11.32 -7.98 -20.42
N HIS A 179 -10.10 -8.14 -20.94
CA HIS A 179 -9.59 -7.39 -22.08
C HIS A 179 -10.45 -7.55 -23.34
N ARG A 180 -10.93 -8.77 -23.61
CA ARG A 180 -11.74 -9.06 -24.79
C ARG A 180 -13.13 -8.41 -24.66
N LEU A 181 -13.73 -8.43 -23.46
CA LEU A 181 -14.98 -7.74 -23.17
C LEU A 181 -14.87 -6.23 -23.41
N LEU A 182 -13.81 -5.60 -22.90
CA LEU A 182 -13.55 -4.17 -23.16
C LEU A 182 -13.27 -3.90 -24.64
N GLY A 183 -12.63 -4.83 -25.35
CA GLY A 183 -12.46 -4.81 -26.81
C GLY A 183 -13.79 -4.84 -27.56
N ASN A 184 -14.74 -5.68 -27.13
CA ASN A 184 -16.08 -5.70 -27.69
C ASN A 184 -16.81 -4.36 -27.47
N PHE A 185 -16.65 -3.73 -26.30
CA PHE A 185 -17.21 -2.39 -26.04
C PHE A 185 -16.60 -1.30 -26.94
N ARG A 186 -15.29 -1.36 -27.20
CA ARG A 186 -14.62 -0.49 -28.20
C ARG A 186 -15.23 -0.70 -29.59
N ASP A 187 -15.45 -1.94 -30.01
CA ASP A 187 -16.00 -2.23 -31.33
C ASP A 187 -17.46 -1.74 -31.45
N LEU A 188 -18.30 -1.98 -30.43
CA LEU A 188 -19.65 -1.42 -30.32
C LEU A 188 -19.66 0.11 -30.41
N THR A 189 -18.70 0.76 -29.76
CA THR A 189 -18.53 2.22 -29.84
C THR A 189 -18.24 2.66 -31.27
N ALA A 190 -17.31 2.00 -31.96
CA ALA A 190 -16.96 2.32 -33.34
C ALA A 190 -18.15 2.12 -34.29
N ASP A 191 -18.95 1.08 -34.06
CA ASP A 191 -20.14 0.74 -34.85
C ASP A 191 -21.25 1.78 -34.65
N TRP A 192 -21.43 2.23 -33.41
CA TRP A 192 -22.36 3.31 -33.10
C TRP A 192 -22.01 4.61 -33.83
N HIS A 193 -20.73 5.03 -33.80
CA HIS A 193 -20.30 6.24 -34.54
C HIS A 193 -20.54 6.14 -36.05
N ARG A 194 -20.31 4.96 -36.63
CA ARG A 194 -20.60 4.72 -38.07
C ARG A 194 -22.09 4.86 -38.38
N ARG A 195 -22.97 4.36 -37.50
CA ARG A 195 -24.43 4.44 -37.69
C ARG A 195 -24.99 5.84 -37.47
N THR A 196 -24.48 6.60 -36.51
CA THR A 196 -25.00 7.94 -36.18
C THR A 196 -24.38 9.07 -37.00
N GLY A 197 -23.40 8.75 -37.88
CA GLY A 197 -22.70 9.76 -38.68
C GLY A 197 -21.94 10.78 -37.84
N ARG A 198 -21.62 10.46 -36.58
CA ARG A 198 -20.95 11.40 -35.68
C ARG A 198 -19.49 11.56 -36.14
N PRO A 199 -19.01 12.79 -36.37
CA PRO A 199 -17.60 13.01 -36.71
C PRO A 199 -16.72 12.48 -35.59
N ARG A 200 -15.66 11.75 -35.93
CA ARG A 200 -14.63 11.39 -34.95
C ARG A 200 -14.06 12.66 -34.33
N PRO A 201 -13.78 12.68 -33.01
CA PRO A 201 -13.13 13.82 -32.37
C PRO A 201 -11.87 14.22 -33.15
N ALA A 202 -11.66 15.51 -33.38
CA ALA A 202 -10.47 16.02 -34.05
C ALA A 202 -9.18 15.49 -33.38
N PRO A 203 -8.06 15.30 -34.10
CA PRO A 203 -6.80 14.85 -33.51
C PRO A 203 -6.44 15.70 -32.28
N TRP A 204 -6.21 15.02 -31.16
CA TRP A 204 -5.88 15.65 -29.89
C TRP A 204 -4.51 16.28 -30.03
N ARG A 205 -4.46 17.60 -30.05
CA ARG A 205 -3.31 18.29 -29.47
C ARG A 205 -3.46 18.08 -27.98
N ALA A 206 -2.41 17.58 -27.32
CA ALA A 206 -2.40 17.40 -25.88
C ALA A 206 -2.92 18.65 -25.18
N LEU A 207 -4.20 18.66 -24.79
CA LEU A 207 -4.60 19.48 -23.66
C LEU A 207 -3.91 18.78 -22.52
N THR A 208 -2.90 19.43 -21.97
CA THR A 208 -2.45 19.12 -20.62
C THR A 208 -3.69 19.01 -19.76
N THR A 209 -4.04 17.79 -19.38
CA THR A 209 -4.96 17.55 -18.26
C THR A 209 -4.49 18.47 -17.15
N PRO A 210 -5.36 19.25 -16.48
CA PRO A 210 -4.98 19.85 -15.22
C PRO A 210 -4.58 18.65 -14.35
N ALA A 211 -3.29 18.51 -14.07
CA ALA A 211 -2.87 17.66 -12.98
C ALA A 211 -3.69 18.11 -11.77
N ALA A 212 -4.27 17.16 -11.03
CA ALA A 212 -4.75 17.41 -9.67
C ALA A 212 -3.79 18.37 -8.99
N PRO A 213 -4.26 19.43 -8.30
CA PRO A 213 -3.48 20.61 -7.96
C PRO A 213 -2.10 20.22 -7.46
N SER A 214 -1.14 20.26 -8.37
CA SER A 214 0.26 20.04 -8.06
C SER A 214 0.72 21.35 -7.44
N PRO A 215 1.37 21.34 -6.27
CA PRO A 215 2.01 22.54 -5.78
C PRO A 215 3.08 22.94 -6.79
N SER A 216 2.78 23.97 -7.57
CA SER A 216 3.66 24.67 -8.51
C SER A 216 4.61 23.75 -9.31
N ALA A 217 4.11 23.22 -10.43
CA ALA A 217 4.99 22.79 -11.51
C ALA A 217 5.73 24.02 -12.08
N SER A 218 6.92 24.31 -11.55
CA SER A 218 7.90 25.12 -12.26
C SER A 218 8.26 24.36 -13.54
N ALA A 219 7.91 24.93 -14.69
CA ALA A 219 8.28 24.42 -16.00
C ALA A 219 9.81 24.31 -16.11
N ASN A 220 10.33 23.10 -15.92
CA ASN A 220 11.67 22.71 -16.37
C ASN A 220 11.49 21.78 -17.56
N THR A 221 11.33 22.37 -18.75
CA THR A 221 11.90 21.80 -19.97
C THR A 221 13.35 21.41 -19.66
N PRO A 222 13.90 20.27 -20.11
CA PRO A 222 15.33 20.04 -20.02
C PRO A 222 16.03 20.98 -21.01
N ALA A 223 16.11 22.26 -20.63
CA ALA A 223 17.25 23.07 -20.98
C ALA A 223 18.46 22.23 -20.55
N THR A 224 19.41 22.06 -21.46
CA THR A 224 20.75 21.56 -21.18
C THR A 224 21.34 22.40 -20.04
N ALA A 225 21.01 22.03 -18.80
CA ALA A 225 21.55 22.65 -17.62
C ALA A 225 23.04 22.35 -17.65
N ALA A 226 23.85 23.41 -17.66
CA ALA A 226 25.28 23.33 -17.47
C ALA A 226 25.60 22.37 -16.30
N PRO A 227 26.69 21.58 -16.36
CA PRO A 227 26.98 20.55 -15.38
C PRO A 227 27.15 21.18 -14.00
N GLY A 228 26.10 21.11 -13.20
CA GLY A 228 26.14 21.52 -11.79
C GLY A 228 27.10 20.62 -11.00
N PRO A 229 27.57 21.11 -9.84
CA PRO A 229 28.47 20.35 -8.99
C PRO A 229 27.84 19.01 -8.57
N ARG A 230 28.51 17.88 -8.88
CA ARG A 230 28.01 16.52 -8.62
C ARG A 230 28.49 16.02 -7.27
N TRP A 231 27.55 15.55 -6.46
CA TRP A 231 27.85 14.81 -5.23
C TRP A 231 28.28 13.39 -5.60
N ARG A 232 29.00 12.71 -4.72
CA ARG A 232 29.44 11.33 -4.98
C ARG A 232 29.28 10.47 -3.74
N VAL A 233 28.70 9.28 -3.90
CA VAL A 233 28.76 8.25 -2.86
C VAL A 233 30.09 7.52 -3.00
N LEU A 234 30.94 7.65 -1.98
CA LEU A 234 32.13 6.81 -1.85
C LEU A 234 31.73 5.51 -1.18
N ALA A 235 32.19 4.39 -1.73
CA ALA A 235 31.91 3.07 -1.20
C ALA A 235 33.20 2.26 -1.05
N GLU A 236 33.34 1.57 0.08
CA GLU A 236 34.42 0.63 0.34
C GLU A 236 33.87 -0.72 0.76
N ARG A 237 34.57 -1.79 0.42
CA ARG A 237 34.19 -3.17 0.76
C ARG A 237 35.26 -3.78 1.64
N ILE A 238 34.84 -4.37 2.74
CA ILE A 238 35.71 -5.11 3.65
C ILE A 238 35.08 -6.45 4.04
N PRO A 239 35.86 -7.48 4.38
CA PRO A 239 35.31 -8.72 4.92
C PRO A 239 34.58 -8.47 6.25
N THR A 240 33.39 -9.05 6.41
CA THR A 240 32.66 -8.99 7.68
C THR A 240 33.39 -9.84 8.72
N ARG A 241 33.94 -9.17 9.75
CA ARG A 241 34.63 -9.81 10.90
C ARG A 241 34.01 -9.47 12.25
N VAL A 242 32.94 -8.69 12.23
CA VAL A 242 32.25 -8.18 13.42
C VAL A 242 30.75 -8.33 13.17
N PRO A 243 29.99 -8.91 14.10
CA PRO A 243 28.52 -8.97 14.00
C PRO A 243 27.90 -7.56 13.99
N ASP A 244 26.86 -7.39 13.20
CA ASP A 244 26.06 -6.16 13.08
C ASP A 244 25.62 -5.59 14.44
N GLU A 245 25.18 -6.43 15.37
CA GLU A 245 24.79 -6.04 16.74
C GLU A 245 25.94 -5.34 17.50
N VAL A 246 27.18 -5.81 17.35
CA VAL A 246 28.36 -5.19 17.98
C VAL A 246 28.69 -3.86 17.30
N VAL A 247 28.54 -3.79 15.98
CA VAL A 247 28.80 -2.56 15.23
C VAL A 247 27.81 -1.47 15.62
N PHE A 248 26.51 -1.79 15.71
CA PHE A 248 25.51 -0.82 16.13
C PHE A 248 25.75 -0.33 17.57
N ASP A 249 26.00 -1.25 18.51
CA ASP A 249 26.30 -0.91 19.90
C ASP A 249 27.47 0.07 20.03
N ARG A 250 28.54 -0.15 19.26
CA ARG A 250 29.78 0.61 19.38
C ARG A 250 29.81 1.91 18.59
N LEU A 251 29.13 1.97 17.45
CA LEU A 251 29.20 3.12 16.55
C LEU A 251 28.00 4.04 16.63
N PHE A 252 26.79 3.53 16.88
CA PHE A 252 25.56 4.28 16.63
C PHE A 252 24.60 4.35 17.83
N ARG A 253 24.68 3.42 18.78
CA ARG A 253 23.74 3.36 19.92
C ARG A 253 23.74 4.64 20.77
N SER A 254 24.89 5.30 20.92
CA SER A 254 25.00 6.54 21.71
C SER A 254 24.49 7.78 20.97
N SER A 255 24.30 7.70 19.66
CA SER A 255 23.86 8.84 18.84
C SER A 255 22.39 9.16 19.17
N ARG A 256 22.08 10.46 19.26
CA ARG A 256 20.70 10.92 19.56
C ARG A 256 19.68 10.47 18.52
N HIS A 257 20.11 10.41 17.26
CA HIS A 257 19.32 9.88 16.15
C HIS A 257 20.12 8.82 15.42
N ALA A 258 19.68 7.57 15.46
CA ALA A 258 20.32 6.44 14.81
C ALA A 258 19.29 5.46 14.24
N PHE A 259 19.68 4.73 13.20
CA PHE A 259 18.84 3.69 12.61
C PHE A 259 19.63 2.40 12.41
N TRP A 260 18.94 1.29 12.57
CA TRP A 260 19.35 -0.03 12.10
C TRP A 260 18.16 -0.62 11.35
N LEU A 261 18.25 -0.68 10.03
CA LEU A 261 17.38 -1.49 9.18
C LEU A 261 17.97 -2.90 9.17
N ASP A 262 17.30 -3.84 9.84
CA ASP A 262 17.84 -5.11 10.28
C ASP A 262 17.13 -6.28 9.61
N SER A 263 17.90 -7.06 8.86
CA SER A 263 17.44 -8.32 8.28
C SER A 263 17.87 -9.47 9.18
N SER A 264 17.16 -9.62 10.30
CA SER A 264 17.45 -10.69 11.27
C SER A 264 17.02 -12.09 10.80
N ALA A 265 16.17 -12.18 9.76
CA ALA A 265 15.80 -13.43 9.07
C ALA A 265 16.59 -13.61 7.76
N THR A 266 17.89 -13.91 7.87
CA THR A 266 18.84 -13.97 6.74
C THR A 266 18.65 -15.17 5.82
N ASP A 267 17.84 -16.14 6.21
CA ASP A 267 17.49 -17.34 5.43
C ASP A 267 16.46 -17.05 4.32
N THR A 268 15.89 -15.85 4.31
CA THR A 268 14.90 -15.42 3.33
C THR A 268 15.55 -14.63 2.19
N SER A 269 14.98 -14.69 0.99
CA SER A 269 15.43 -13.87 -0.15
C SER A 269 15.28 -12.36 0.10
N LEU A 270 14.43 -11.97 1.06
CA LEU A 270 14.18 -10.60 1.48
C LEU A 270 15.19 -10.11 2.53
N GLY A 271 15.82 -11.01 3.29
CA GLY A 271 16.65 -10.70 4.45
C GLY A 271 18.17 -10.62 4.20
N ARG A 272 18.61 -10.28 2.98
CA ARG A 272 20.04 -10.31 2.63
C ARG A 272 20.87 -9.20 3.26
N PHE A 273 20.31 -8.00 3.42
CA PHE A 273 21.08 -6.81 3.77
C PHE A 273 20.62 -6.16 5.07
N SER A 274 21.55 -5.63 5.85
CA SER A 274 21.25 -4.74 6.97
C SER A 274 22.02 -3.44 6.83
N ALA A 275 21.35 -2.31 7.09
CA ALA A 275 21.95 -0.99 6.96
C ALA A 275 21.82 -0.23 8.28
N MET A 276 22.88 0.45 8.69
CA MET A 276 22.88 1.25 9.91
C MET A 276 23.68 2.54 9.75
N GLY A 277 23.26 3.55 10.49
CA GLY A 277 23.86 4.88 10.46
C GLY A 277 23.21 5.79 11.49
N ASP A 278 23.62 7.06 11.50
CA ASP A 278 23.14 8.07 12.43
C ASP A 278 23.06 9.46 11.79
N ALA A 279 22.65 10.43 12.60
CA ALA A 279 22.59 11.84 12.21
C ALA A 279 23.81 12.66 12.68
N GLU A 280 24.98 12.04 12.89
CA GLU A 280 26.20 12.76 13.33
C GLU A 280 27.10 13.21 12.15
N GLY A 281 26.56 13.09 10.94
CA GLY A 281 27.14 13.53 9.67
C GLY A 281 27.46 15.01 9.57
N PRO A 282 28.54 15.43 8.88
CA PRO A 282 28.68 16.83 8.49
C PRO A 282 27.54 17.30 7.56
N LEU A 283 26.88 16.39 6.85
CA LEU A 283 25.75 16.65 5.96
C LEU A 283 24.44 16.05 6.51
N ALA A 284 24.48 15.44 7.69
CA ALA A 284 23.31 14.82 8.28
C ALA A 284 22.24 15.86 8.63
N ARG A 285 20.99 15.42 8.49
CA ARG A 285 19.80 16.19 8.82
C ARG A 285 18.79 15.25 9.45
N VAL A 286 17.95 15.78 10.32
CA VAL A 286 16.77 15.07 10.84
C VAL A 286 15.55 15.89 10.49
N VAL A 287 14.52 15.23 9.98
CA VAL A 287 13.26 15.89 9.63
C VAL A 287 12.11 15.26 10.36
N SER A 288 11.16 16.09 10.78
CA SER A 288 9.90 15.66 11.34
C SER A 288 8.72 16.35 10.66
N ALA A 289 7.68 15.59 10.33
CA ALA A 289 6.45 16.11 9.75
C ALA A 289 5.35 16.28 10.81
N ASP A 290 4.59 17.36 10.68
CA ASP A 290 3.31 17.58 11.35
C ASP A 290 2.27 17.92 10.29
N VAL A 291 1.46 16.93 9.94
CA VAL A 291 0.42 17.02 8.90
C VAL A 291 -0.76 17.88 9.38
N TRP A 292 -0.93 18.01 10.70
CA TRP A 292 -1.96 18.86 11.27
C TRP A 292 -1.68 20.34 11.06
N HIS A 293 -0.42 20.74 11.22
CA HIS A 293 0.00 22.10 10.94
C HIS A 293 0.50 22.32 9.50
N GLY A 294 0.68 21.24 8.73
CA GLY A 294 1.21 21.31 7.37
C GLY A 294 2.64 21.83 7.36
N THR A 295 3.48 21.31 8.27
CA THR A 295 4.86 21.78 8.46
C THR A 295 5.85 20.63 8.48
N VAL A 296 7.03 20.87 7.91
CA VAL A 296 8.21 20.01 8.01
C VAL A 296 9.29 20.77 8.78
N THR A 297 9.73 20.22 9.91
CA THR A 297 10.85 20.77 10.68
C THR A 297 12.13 20.06 10.28
N VAL A 298 13.13 20.81 9.82
CA VAL A 298 14.44 20.32 9.40
C VAL A 298 15.50 20.76 10.40
N THR A 299 16.15 19.81 11.05
CA THR A 299 17.27 20.04 11.96
C THR A 299 18.57 19.62 11.30
N SER A 300 19.58 20.50 11.31
CA SER A 300 20.90 20.27 10.72
C SER A 300 22.00 20.90 11.57
N ALA A 301 23.26 20.74 11.15
CA ALA A 301 24.38 21.46 11.76
C ALA A 301 24.23 23.00 11.70
N ASN A 302 23.43 23.53 10.77
CA ASN A 302 23.19 24.96 10.61
C ASN A 302 22.02 25.49 11.47
N GLY A 303 21.36 24.63 12.25
CA GLY A 303 20.21 24.99 13.07
C GLY A 303 18.91 24.30 12.63
N VAL A 304 17.79 24.88 13.06
CA VAL A 304 16.43 24.37 12.83
C VAL A 304 15.68 25.28 11.86
N GLU A 305 15.10 24.71 10.82
CA GLU A 305 14.26 25.38 9.84
C GLU A 305 12.85 24.76 9.85
N ILE A 306 11.80 25.57 9.74
CA ILE A 306 10.41 25.09 9.60
C ILE A 306 9.91 25.50 8.23
N VAL A 307 9.56 24.50 7.41
CA VAL A 307 9.04 24.68 6.05
C VAL A 307 7.54 24.40 6.05
N GLY A 308 6.76 25.30 5.48
CA GLY A 308 5.32 25.09 5.26
C GLY A 308 5.05 24.26 4.00
N GLY A 309 4.09 23.35 4.07
CA GLY A 309 3.60 22.54 2.96
C GLY A 309 3.62 21.03 3.25
N PRO A 310 3.13 20.22 2.29
CA PRO A 310 3.04 18.77 2.44
C PRO A 310 4.42 18.11 2.53
N PHE A 311 4.54 17.11 3.40
CA PHE A 311 5.78 16.38 3.64
C PHE A 311 6.29 15.69 2.37
N PHE A 312 5.42 15.01 1.62
CA PHE A 312 5.84 14.30 0.42
C PHE A 312 6.34 15.24 -0.68
N ASP A 313 5.80 16.46 -0.81
CA ASP A 313 6.29 17.47 -1.78
C ASP A 313 7.63 18.05 -1.36
N TRP A 314 7.84 18.23 -0.06
CA TRP A 314 9.14 18.62 0.47
C TRP A 314 10.19 17.51 0.23
N LEU A 315 9.84 16.25 0.49
CA LEU A 315 10.72 15.10 0.35
C LEU A 315 11.16 14.90 -1.10
N ASP A 316 10.22 14.98 -2.04
CA ASP A 316 10.50 14.85 -3.48
C ASP A 316 11.43 15.97 -3.97
N ARG A 317 11.16 17.22 -3.58
CA ARG A 317 12.02 18.36 -3.91
C ARG A 317 13.42 18.22 -3.34
N ASP A 318 13.56 17.76 -2.09
CA ASP A 318 14.87 17.61 -1.46
C ASP A 318 15.73 16.51 -2.11
N LEU A 319 15.10 15.38 -2.47
CA LEU A 319 15.75 14.30 -3.22
C LEU A 319 16.15 14.77 -4.63
N ALA A 320 15.27 15.48 -5.33
CA ALA A 320 15.54 16.00 -6.67
C ALA A 320 16.59 17.12 -6.71
N ALA A 321 16.82 17.81 -5.59
CA ALA A 321 17.76 18.93 -5.50
C ALA A 321 19.24 18.53 -5.70
N ARG A 322 19.58 17.24 -5.59
CA ARG A 322 20.98 16.77 -5.64
C ARG A 322 21.17 15.80 -6.79
N ARG A 323 22.16 16.08 -7.64
CA ARG A 323 22.70 15.10 -8.58
C ARG A 323 23.83 14.34 -7.90
N VAL A 324 23.65 13.04 -7.76
CA VAL A 324 24.57 12.17 -7.01
C VAL A 324 25.10 11.07 -7.94
N ASP A 325 26.42 10.95 -8.01
CA ASP A 325 27.08 9.83 -8.66
C ASP A 325 27.16 8.67 -7.67
N VAL A 326 26.44 7.60 -8.00
CA VAL A 326 26.28 6.42 -7.15
C VAL A 326 27.09 5.27 -7.74
N PRO A 327 27.94 4.57 -6.95
CA PRO A 327 28.69 3.41 -7.43
C PRO A 327 27.76 2.21 -7.60
N GLU A 328 28.17 1.25 -8.43
CA GLU A 328 27.48 -0.02 -8.54
C GLU A 328 27.63 -0.82 -7.23
N LEU A 329 26.49 -1.18 -6.63
CA LEU A 329 26.41 -1.89 -5.34
C LEU A 329 25.43 -3.06 -5.47
N PRO A 330 25.58 -4.13 -4.66
CA PRO A 330 24.69 -5.28 -4.71
C PRO A 330 23.30 -5.02 -4.08
N PHE A 331 23.04 -3.78 -3.66
CA PHE A 331 21.82 -3.32 -3.00
C PHE A 331 21.47 -1.90 -3.47
N GLU A 332 20.21 -1.49 -3.25
CA GLU A 332 19.66 -0.21 -3.73
C GLU A 332 19.83 0.96 -2.75
N PHE A 333 20.14 0.66 -1.48
CA PHE A 333 20.38 1.68 -0.46
C PHE A 333 21.73 2.36 -0.67
N THR A 334 21.71 3.60 -1.15
CA THR A 334 22.91 4.38 -1.45
C THR A 334 22.86 5.72 -0.72
N LEU A 335 22.63 5.65 0.61
CA LEU A 335 22.42 6.82 1.48
C LEU A 335 21.13 7.57 1.13
N GLY A 336 20.78 8.60 1.91
CA GLY A 336 19.53 9.35 1.72
C GLY A 336 18.64 9.34 2.97
N TRP A 337 17.33 9.43 2.80
CA TRP A 337 16.40 9.52 3.91
C TRP A 337 16.04 8.15 4.46
N VAL A 338 16.22 7.94 5.77
CA VAL A 338 15.90 6.68 6.48
C VAL A 338 15.05 6.99 7.70
N GLY A 339 13.94 6.29 7.88
CA GLY A 339 13.08 6.54 9.04
C GLY A 339 11.71 5.90 8.91
N TYR A 340 10.70 6.54 9.50
CA TYR A 340 9.32 6.11 9.41
C TYR A 340 8.40 7.19 8.81
N LEU A 341 7.35 6.70 8.17
CA LEU A 341 6.17 7.43 7.71
C LEU A 341 5.00 6.95 8.57
N GLY A 342 4.42 7.81 9.40
CA GLY A 342 3.27 7.49 10.26
C GLY A 342 1.97 7.41 9.45
N TYR A 343 1.00 6.65 9.94
CA TYR A 343 -0.28 6.40 9.26
C TYR A 343 -1.06 7.68 8.96
N GLU A 344 -0.99 8.70 9.81
CA GLU A 344 -1.73 9.96 9.62
C GLU A 344 -1.23 10.79 8.41
N LEU A 345 -0.07 10.44 7.81
CA LEU A 345 0.31 10.92 6.48
C LEU A 345 -0.71 10.53 5.40
N LYS A 346 -1.66 9.63 5.69
CA LYS A 346 -2.81 9.35 4.82
C LYS A 346 -3.54 10.61 4.38
N ALA A 347 -3.51 11.69 5.17
CA ALA A 347 -4.16 12.95 4.81
C ALA A 347 -3.52 13.64 3.60
N GLU A 348 -2.26 13.32 3.27
CA GLU A 348 -1.59 13.73 2.02
C GLU A 348 -1.81 12.72 0.87
N CYS A 349 -2.51 11.61 1.14
CA CYS A 349 -2.75 10.50 0.23
C CYS A 349 -4.26 10.28 -0.06
N GLY A 350 -5.10 11.25 0.29
CA GLY A 350 -6.54 11.24 0.05
C GLY A 350 -7.41 10.78 1.23
N GLY A 351 -6.81 10.36 2.35
CA GLY A 351 -7.52 10.12 3.59
C GLY A 351 -7.90 11.43 4.29
N ASP A 352 -8.84 11.34 5.24
CA ASP A 352 -9.23 12.51 6.03
C ASP A 352 -8.28 12.69 7.22
N ARG A 353 -8.10 13.95 7.64
CA ARG A 353 -7.33 14.30 8.83
C ARG A 353 -8.23 14.27 10.07
N ALA A 354 -8.62 13.05 10.48
CA ALA A 354 -9.56 12.83 11.57
C ALA A 354 -8.91 12.86 12.96
N HIS A 355 -7.72 12.28 13.08
CA HIS A 355 -7.02 12.09 14.35
C HIS A 355 -5.61 12.68 14.31
N ARG A 356 -5.08 13.05 15.48
CA ARG A 356 -3.72 13.56 15.61
C ARG A 356 -2.91 12.70 16.56
N SER A 357 -1.81 12.16 16.07
CA SER A 357 -0.82 11.44 16.86
C SER A 357 -0.08 12.37 17.82
N THR A 358 0.35 11.84 18.97
CA THR A 358 1.25 12.54 19.88
C THR A 358 2.70 12.53 19.39
N GLU A 359 3.08 11.50 18.65
CA GLU A 359 4.33 11.35 17.94
C GLU A 359 4.24 12.06 16.57
N PRO A 360 5.35 12.57 16.02
CA PRO A 360 5.35 13.18 14.68
C PRO A 360 4.82 12.23 13.60
N ASP A 361 4.24 12.79 12.54
CA ASP A 361 3.64 12.01 11.45
C ASP A 361 4.71 11.41 10.52
N ALA A 362 5.94 11.89 10.60
CA ALA A 362 7.13 11.21 10.09
C ALA A 362 8.35 11.69 10.87
N VAL A 363 9.36 10.83 10.98
CA VAL A 363 10.72 11.26 11.34
C VAL A 363 11.72 10.52 10.47
N MET A 364 12.58 11.26 9.78
CA MET A 364 13.60 10.70 8.90
C MET A 364 14.98 11.31 9.15
N ILE A 365 16.00 10.46 9.09
CA ILE A 365 17.42 10.79 9.16
C ILE A 365 17.97 10.83 7.73
N TYR A 366 18.55 11.96 7.32
CA TYR A 366 19.37 12.03 6.13
C TYR A 366 20.72 11.40 6.45
N ALA A 367 20.84 10.11 6.15
CA ALA A 367 22.06 9.35 6.33
C ALA A 367 23.06 9.79 5.26
N ASP A 368 24.07 10.58 5.64
CA ASP A 368 25.18 10.93 4.74
C ASP A 368 26.30 9.89 4.79
N ARG A 369 26.26 8.97 5.74
CA ARG A 369 27.23 7.90 5.96
C ARG A 369 26.52 6.68 6.55
N ALA A 370 26.94 5.48 6.17
CA ALA A 370 26.31 4.25 6.64
C ALA A 370 27.23 3.03 6.54
N VAL A 371 26.92 2.01 7.35
CA VAL A 371 27.50 0.67 7.26
C VAL A 371 26.42 -0.28 6.78
N VAL A 372 26.70 -1.04 5.72
CA VAL A 372 25.77 -2.02 5.13
C VAL A 372 26.39 -3.41 5.14
N PHE A 373 25.69 -4.38 5.70
CA PHE A 373 26.09 -5.78 5.77
C PHE A 373 25.42 -6.57 4.66
N ASP A 374 26.20 -7.31 3.88
CA ASP A 374 25.73 -8.37 3.00
C ASP A 374 25.93 -9.72 3.71
N HIS A 375 24.84 -10.26 4.26
CA HIS A 375 24.87 -11.50 5.03
C HIS A 375 25.15 -12.73 4.17
N LEU A 376 24.82 -12.66 2.88
CA LEU A 376 25.06 -13.76 1.95
C LEU A 376 26.54 -13.89 1.60
N THR A 377 27.22 -12.77 1.33
CA THR A 377 28.63 -12.78 0.92
C THR A 377 29.61 -12.53 2.07
N SER A 378 29.10 -12.33 3.30
CA SER A 378 29.90 -11.92 4.45
C SER A 378 30.79 -10.71 4.15
N THR A 379 30.22 -9.72 3.46
CA THR A 379 30.88 -8.46 3.11
C THR A 379 30.24 -7.30 3.87
N THR A 380 31.05 -6.40 4.41
CA THR A 380 30.60 -5.12 4.96
C THR A 380 30.98 -4.01 3.99
N HIS A 381 30.02 -3.15 3.68
CA HIS A 381 30.16 -1.98 2.82
C HIS A 381 30.12 -0.72 3.68
N LEU A 382 31.10 0.16 3.52
CA LEU A 382 31.12 1.49 4.14
C LEU A 382 30.77 2.51 3.08
N LEU A 383 29.75 3.34 3.35
CA LEU A 383 29.25 4.36 2.43
C LEU A 383 29.42 5.74 3.04
N ALA A 384 29.89 6.71 2.26
CA ALA A 384 29.97 8.11 2.68
C ALA A 384 29.71 9.07 1.51
N LEU A 385 28.84 10.05 1.72
CA LEU A 385 28.51 11.08 0.74
C LEU A 385 29.60 12.16 0.75
N ALA A 386 30.24 12.38 -0.39
CA ALA A 386 31.20 13.45 -0.62
C ALA A 386 30.52 14.67 -1.25
N ALA A 387 30.82 15.84 -0.70
CA ALA A 387 30.42 17.11 -1.27
C ALA A 387 31.20 17.38 -2.57
N PRO A 388 30.61 18.11 -3.53
CA PRO A 388 31.32 18.47 -4.75
C PRO A 388 32.61 19.25 -4.43
N GLY A 389 33.74 18.77 -4.94
CA GLY A 389 35.05 19.39 -4.73
C GLY A 389 35.70 19.10 -3.38
N ASP A 390 35.05 18.37 -2.45
CA ASP A 390 35.68 17.97 -1.18
C ASP A 390 35.25 16.56 -0.72
N GLU A 391 36.10 15.58 -1.03
CA GLU A 391 35.95 14.19 -0.57
C GLU A 391 36.58 13.94 0.82
N ARG A 392 37.34 14.88 1.38
CA ARG A 392 38.16 14.64 2.59
C ARG A 392 37.32 14.21 3.80
N PRO A 393 36.19 14.86 4.13
CA PRO A 393 35.37 14.44 5.28
C PRO A 393 34.83 13.02 5.13
N ALA A 394 34.40 12.65 3.92
CA ALA A 394 33.88 11.33 3.61
C ALA A 394 34.96 10.25 3.74
N ARG A 395 36.13 10.46 3.12
CA ARG A 395 37.28 9.54 3.20
C ARG A 395 37.79 9.36 4.63
N ALA A 396 37.90 10.45 5.38
CA ALA A 396 38.34 10.39 6.77
C ALA A 396 37.38 9.57 7.66
N TRP A 397 36.07 9.63 7.39
CA TRP A 397 35.10 8.77 8.10
C TRP A 397 35.22 7.31 7.69
N LEU A 398 35.41 7.01 6.39
CA LEU A 398 35.62 5.64 5.90
C LEU A 398 36.85 5.01 6.56
N ASP A 399 37.98 5.70 6.59
CA ASP A 399 39.23 5.21 7.18
C ASP A 399 39.09 4.96 8.70
N ARG A 400 38.47 5.89 9.44
CA ARG A 400 38.22 5.72 10.88
C ARG A 400 37.30 4.55 11.17
N THR A 401 36.21 4.43 10.43
CA THR A 401 35.23 3.35 10.60
C THR A 401 35.85 2.00 10.27
N ARG A 402 36.62 1.92 9.19
CA ARG A 402 37.39 0.73 8.82
C ARG A 402 38.35 0.30 9.94
N ALA A 403 39.11 1.25 10.49
CA ALA A 403 40.05 0.98 11.58
C ALA A 403 39.33 0.50 12.85
N GLU A 404 38.18 1.09 13.18
CA GLU A 404 37.37 0.67 14.32
C GLU A 404 36.79 -0.74 14.15
N LEU A 405 36.26 -1.06 12.97
CA LEU A 405 35.79 -2.41 12.65
C LEU A 405 36.92 -3.44 12.69
N ALA A 406 38.13 -3.07 12.28
CA ALA A 406 39.30 -3.93 12.42
C ALA A 406 39.67 -4.18 13.89
N ARG A 407 39.53 -3.16 14.76
CA ARG A 407 39.76 -3.29 16.21
C ARG A 407 38.71 -4.17 16.90
N LEU A 408 37.47 -4.15 16.40
CA LEU A 408 36.37 -4.96 16.91
C LEU A 408 36.34 -6.39 16.34
N ALA A 409 37.23 -6.72 15.40
CA ALA A 409 37.27 -8.04 14.75
C ALA A 409 37.29 -9.19 15.76
N GLY A 410 36.41 -10.17 15.57
CA GLY A 410 36.29 -11.34 16.45
C GLY A 410 35.52 -11.09 17.76
N ARG A 411 35.10 -9.84 18.06
CA ARG A 411 34.20 -9.60 19.18
C ARG A 411 32.85 -10.27 18.92
N ARG A 412 32.31 -10.85 19.97
CA ARG A 412 30.96 -11.40 19.99
C ARG A 412 30.01 -10.39 20.61
N PRO A 413 28.72 -10.39 20.24
CA PRO A 413 27.73 -9.61 20.98
C PRO A 413 27.70 -10.10 22.41
N ASP A 414 27.54 -9.18 23.36
CA ASP A 414 27.29 -9.56 24.75
C ASP A 414 26.05 -10.47 24.82
N PRO A 415 25.85 -11.26 25.88
CA PRO A 415 24.56 -11.91 26.10
C PRO A 415 23.44 -10.86 26.10
N ALA A 416 22.29 -11.15 25.47
CA ALA A 416 21.15 -10.25 25.52
C ALA A 416 20.58 -10.29 26.95
N PRO A 417 20.61 -9.18 27.71
CA PRO A 417 20.04 -9.17 29.05
C PRO A 417 18.52 -9.33 28.95
N ALA A 418 17.90 -9.76 30.05
CA ALA A 418 16.45 -9.61 30.19
C ALA A 418 16.08 -8.13 29.99
N PRO A 419 15.06 -7.82 29.17
CA PRO A 419 14.72 -6.45 28.83
C PRO A 419 14.40 -5.64 30.09
N GLN A 420 15.18 -4.59 30.34
CA GLN A 420 14.96 -3.69 31.47
C GLN A 420 13.69 -2.87 31.22
N ARG A 421 12.68 -3.11 32.06
CA ARG A 421 11.36 -2.50 31.94
C ARG A 421 10.75 -2.20 33.31
N ARG A 422 10.07 -1.06 33.42
CA ARG A 422 9.17 -0.71 34.53
C ARG A 422 7.87 -0.25 33.89
N LEU A 423 7.02 -1.21 33.54
CA LEU A 423 5.79 -0.98 32.79
C LEU A 423 4.58 -1.46 33.58
N SER A 424 3.47 -0.74 33.45
CA SER A 424 2.17 -1.19 33.92
C SER A 424 1.70 -2.42 33.15
N ALA A 425 0.66 -3.09 33.65
CA ALA A 425 -0.07 -4.04 32.83
C ALA A 425 -0.56 -3.35 31.53
N PRO A 426 -0.48 -4.03 30.37
CA PRO A 426 -0.97 -3.47 29.13
C PRO A 426 -2.49 -3.30 29.18
N ARG A 427 -2.99 -2.28 28.49
CA ARG A 427 -4.42 -2.01 28.28
C ARG A 427 -4.68 -1.83 26.79
N LEU A 428 -5.86 -2.23 26.33
CA LEU A 428 -6.31 -1.96 24.97
C LEU A 428 -7.11 -0.65 24.95
N ARG A 429 -7.10 0.05 23.82
CA ARG A 429 -7.98 1.20 23.57
C ARG A 429 -9.45 0.77 23.63
N HIS A 430 -9.76 -0.29 22.90
CA HIS A 430 -11.06 -0.96 22.93
C HIS A 430 -10.92 -2.26 23.70
N ASP A 431 -11.75 -2.46 24.72
CA ASP A 431 -11.82 -3.77 25.35
C ASP A 431 -12.44 -4.81 24.39
N ARG A 432 -12.59 -6.04 24.87
CA ARG A 432 -13.10 -7.13 24.04
C ARG A 432 -14.49 -6.82 23.48
N ASP A 433 -15.41 -6.36 24.31
CA ASP A 433 -16.81 -6.21 23.91
C ASP A 433 -16.96 -5.01 22.93
N ALA A 434 -16.22 -3.93 23.18
CA ALA A 434 -16.14 -2.81 22.24
C ALA A 434 -15.52 -3.23 20.90
N TYR A 435 -14.46 -4.05 20.90
CA TYR A 435 -13.83 -4.52 19.67
C TYR A 435 -14.75 -5.45 18.86
N LEU A 436 -15.47 -6.35 19.52
CA LEU A 436 -16.47 -7.22 18.86
C LEU A 436 -17.61 -6.38 18.23
N THR A 437 -18.09 -5.36 18.94
CA THR A 437 -19.10 -4.42 18.41
C THR A 437 -18.60 -3.68 17.17
N ALA A 438 -17.33 -3.28 17.16
CA ALA A 438 -16.71 -2.66 15.99
C ALA A 438 -16.62 -3.63 14.79
N ILE A 439 -16.35 -4.93 15.03
CA ILE A 439 -16.39 -5.97 13.99
C ILE A 439 -17.79 -6.10 13.40
N ASP A 440 -18.83 -6.15 14.23
CA ASP A 440 -20.22 -6.24 13.76
C ASP A 440 -20.58 -5.03 12.87
N THR A 441 -20.08 -3.84 13.24
CA THR A 441 -20.26 -2.61 12.44
C THR A 441 -19.52 -2.70 11.09
N CYS A 442 -18.30 -3.25 11.07
CA CYS A 442 -17.59 -3.55 9.81
C CYS A 442 -18.42 -4.49 8.92
N GLN A 443 -18.99 -5.56 9.49
CA GLN A 443 -19.77 -6.54 8.72
C GLN A 443 -21.05 -5.94 8.14
N ASP A 444 -21.76 -5.09 8.88
CA ASP A 444 -22.91 -4.37 8.32
C ASP A 444 -22.51 -3.41 7.20
N ALA A 445 -21.42 -2.64 7.39
CA ALA A 445 -20.90 -1.75 6.36
C ALA A 445 -20.51 -2.52 5.07
N ILE A 446 -19.90 -3.70 5.21
CA ILE A 446 -19.62 -4.62 4.11
C ILE A 446 -20.94 -5.03 3.43
N GLY A 447 -21.91 -5.54 4.20
CA GLY A 447 -23.19 -5.99 3.65
C GLY A 447 -24.03 -4.89 2.98
N ARG A 448 -23.79 -3.62 3.33
CA ARG A 448 -24.38 -2.44 2.68
C ARG A 448 -23.64 -2.00 1.42
N GLY A 449 -22.50 -2.59 1.09
CA GLY A 449 -21.66 -2.22 -0.03
C GLY A 449 -20.81 -0.97 0.20
N GLU A 450 -20.64 -0.51 1.44
CA GLU A 450 -19.77 0.64 1.74
C GLU A 450 -18.29 0.33 1.57
N THR A 451 -17.92 -0.94 1.77
CA THR A 451 -16.54 -1.43 1.74
C THR A 451 -16.54 -2.93 1.44
N TYR A 452 -15.42 -3.45 0.98
CA TYR A 452 -15.21 -4.87 0.67
C TYR A 452 -14.54 -5.61 1.83
N GLU A 453 -13.55 -4.95 2.42
CA GLU A 453 -12.70 -5.40 3.53
C GLU A 453 -12.38 -4.18 4.41
N VAL A 454 -12.23 -4.38 5.72
CA VAL A 454 -11.74 -3.35 6.66
C VAL A 454 -10.62 -3.92 7.50
N CYS A 455 -9.42 -3.36 7.44
CA CYS A 455 -8.35 -3.70 8.39
C CYS A 455 -8.59 -2.97 9.71
N LEU A 456 -9.44 -3.53 10.56
CA LEU A 456 -9.78 -3.01 11.88
C LEU A 456 -8.62 -3.28 12.84
N THR A 457 -8.19 -2.24 13.56
CA THR A 457 -7.09 -2.35 14.51
C THR A 457 -7.46 -1.80 15.89
N ASN A 458 -6.63 -2.14 16.87
CA ASN A 458 -6.70 -1.72 18.25
C ASN A 458 -5.30 -1.35 18.71
N MET A 459 -5.22 -0.49 19.72
CA MET A 459 -3.95 -0.02 20.25
C MET A 459 -3.74 -0.56 21.66
N MET A 460 -2.69 -1.35 21.84
CA MET A 460 -2.24 -1.76 23.18
C MET A 460 -1.26 -0.73 23.73
N ARG A 461 -1.40 -0.38 25.01
CA ARG A 461 -0.57 0.59 25.71
C ARG A 461 -0.15 0.07 27.08
N ALA A 462 1.11 0.29 27.44
CA ALA A 462 1.62 0.15 28.79
C ALA A 462 2.34 1.44 29.21
N ASP A 463 2.07 1.93 30.42
CA ASP A 463 2.70 3.15 30.95
C ASP A 463 3.99 2.81 31.69
N GLY A 464 5.02 3.65 31.55
CA GLY A 464 6.31 3.50 32.22
C GLY A 464 7.50 3.55 31.26
N THR A 465 8.58 2.85 31.59
CA THR A 465 9.86 2.92 30.84
C THR A 465 10.30 1.56 30.30
N LEU A 466 10.85 1.61 29.09
CA LEU A 466 11.46 0.48 28.38
C LEU A 466 12.81 0.92 27.85
N VAL A 467 13.88 0.16 28.12
CA VAL A 467 15.19 0.42 27.52
C VAL A 467 15.20 -0.10 26.07
N PRO A 468 15.23 0.78 25.04
CA PRO A 468 14.97 0.36 23.66
C PRO A 468 15.99 -0.67 23.13
N TRP A 469 17.26 -0.51 23.47
CA TRP A 469 18.31 -1.44 23.03
C TRP A 469 18.09 -2.87 23.52
N ASP A 470 17.87 -3.05 24.83
CA ASP A 470 17.70 -4.37 25.42
C ASP A 470 16.40 -5.02 24.90
N ALA A 471 15.35 -4.22 24.77
CA ALA A 471 14.08 -4.63 24.20
C ALA A 471 14.22 -5.07 22.74
N TYR A 472 14.97 -4.33 21.92
CA TYR A 472 15.17 -4.68 20.52
C TYR A 472 15.98 -5.96 20.36
N ARG A 473 17.06 -6.13 21.13
CA ARG A 473 17.86 -7.37 21.12
C ARG A 473 17.04 -8.59 21.52
N PHE A 474 16.13 -8.43 22.47
CA PHE A 474 15.17 -9.47 22.83
C PHE A 474 14.24 -9.79 21.65
N LEU A 475 13.57 -8.78 21.08
CA LEU A 475 12.66 -8.96 19.94
C LEU A 475 13.35 -9.61 18.74
N ARG A 476 14.53 -9.10 18.35
CA ARG A 476 15.37 -9.60 17.26
C ARG A 476 15.64 -11.10 17.36
N ARG A 477 15.84 -11.62 18.58
CA ARG A 477 16.11 -13.04 18.83
C ARG A 477 14.84 -13.88 18.89
N THR A 478 13.76 -13.34 19.44
CA THR A 478 12.49 -14.09 19.65
C THR A 478 11.50 -13.99 18.49
N SER A 479 11.71 -13.05 17.57
CA SER A 479 10.84 -12.76 16.43
C SER A 479 11.67 -12.21 15.26
N PRO A 480 12.60 -13.01 14.71
CA PRO A 480 13.41 -12.58 13.57
C PRO A 480 12.51 -12.25 12.38
N ALA A 481 12.88 -11.21 11.63
CA ALA A 481 12.10 -10.67 10.54
C ALA A 481 12.98 -10.16 9.39
N PRO A 482 12.50 -10.24 8.13
CA PRO A 482 13.20 -9.69 6.98
C PRO A 482 13.23 -8.15 6.96
N PHE A 483 12.26 -7.50 7.61
CA PHE A 483 12.19 -6.03 7.72
C PHE A 483 12.17 -5.60 9.19
N GLY A 484 13.11 -6.09 9.98
CA GLY A 484 13.35 -5.59 11.33
C GLY A 484 13.87 -4.15 11.28
N ALA A 485 13.59 -3.36 12.32
CA ALA A 485 14.20 -2.05 12.45
C ALA A 485 14.30 -1.58 13.91
N LEU A 486 15.42 -0.93 14.24
CA LEU A 486 15.57 -0.11 15.43
C LEU A 486 15.81 1.34 15.00
N LEU A 487 14.86 2.22 15.28
CA LEU A 487 15.02 3.66 15.11
C LEU A 487 15.14 4.29 16.49
N LEU A 488 16.26 4.93 16.77
CA LEU A 488 16.47 5.79 17.95
C LEU A 488 16.28 7.22 17.46
N LEU A 489 15.25 7.91 17.94
CA LEU A 489 14.81 9.22 17.43
C LEU A 489 14.61 10.16 18.61
N ASP A 490 15.71 10.46 19.28
CA ASP A 490 15.76 11.21 20.53
C ASP A 490 14.95 10.55 21.64
N SER A 491 13.79 11.11 21.99
CA SER A 491 12.91 10.60 23.04
C SER A 491 11.95 9.50 22.56
N LEU A 492 11.85 9.32 21.24
CA LEU A 492 11.04 8.29 20.59
C LEU A 492 11.95 7.16 20.12
N SER A 493 11.52 5.92 20.28
CA SER A 493 12.17 4.75 19.69
C SER A 493 11.16 3.81 19.05
N VAL A 494 11.50 3.28 17.88
CA VAL A 494 10.66 2.36 17.10
C VAL A 494 11.39 1.03 16.97
N LEU A 495 10.75 -0.05 17.43
CA LEU A 495 11.29 -1.40 17.48
C LEU A 495 10.41 -2.33 16.65
N SER A 496 10.74 -2.49 15.37
CA SER A 496 9.96 -3.25 14.39
C SER A 496 10.52 -4.65 14.19
N THR A 497 9.63 -5.63 14.07
CA THR A 497 9.92 -6.98 13.55
C THR A 497 8.92 -7.31 12.43
N SER A 498 8.83 -6.43 11.42
CA SER A 498 7.83 -6.54 10.36
C SER A 498 8.20 -7.65 9.34
N PRO A 499 7.26 -8.53 8.98
CA PRO A 499 7.45 -9.51 7.91
C PRO A 499 7.13 -8.96 6.52
N GLU A 500 6.44 -7.82 6.41
CA GLU A 500 5.74 -7.45 5.18
C GLU A 500 6.38 -6.21 4.53
N ARG A 501 6.77 -6.36 3.25
CA ARG A 501 7.16 -5.25 2.40
C ARG A 501 5.91 -4.46 2.03
N PHE A 502 5.93 -3.16 2.28
CA PHE A 502 4.93 -2.25 1.73
C PHE A 502 5.17 -2.04 0.24
N LEU A 503 6.34 -1.49 -0.11
CA LEU A 503 6.67 -1.08 -1.46
C LEU A 503 8.19 -1.01 -1.65
N ARG A 504 8.68 -1.57 -2.76
CA ARG A 504 10.02 -1.34 -3.28
C ARG A 504 9.94 -0.66 -4.64
N VAL A 505 10.80 0.34 -4.85
CA VAL A 505 11.08 0.97 -6.15
C VAL A 505 12.58 0.88 -6.38
N SER A 506 13.04 0.19 -7.43
CA SER A 506 14.47 0.17 -7.76
C SER A 506 14.92 1.48 -8.40
N ALA A 507 16.22 1.74 -8.44
CA ALA A 507 16.77 2.88 -9.19
C ALA A 507 16.45 2.82 -10.70
N SER A 508 16.20 1.61 -11.23
CA SER A 508 15.75 1.38 -12.60
C SER A 508 14.24 1.53 -12.82
N GLY A 509 13.50 1.95 -11.79
CA GLY A 509 12.05 2.17 -11.86
C GLY A 509 11.21 0.90 -11.83
N LEU A 510 11.74 -0.26 -11.40
CA LEU A 510 10.91 -1.43 -11.14
C LEU A 510 10.21 -1.26 -9.78
N MET A 511 8.88 -1.25 -9.81
CA MET A 511 8.03 -1.19 -8.63
C MET A 511 7.58 -2.60 -8.25
N GLU A 512 7.61 -2.92 -6.96
CA GLU A 512 7.18 -4.22 -6.43
C GLU A 512 6.50 -4.06 -5.06
N SER A 513 5.38 -4.74 -4.86
CA SER A 513 4.76 -4.96 -3.56
C SER A 513 4.39 -6.43 -3.40
N LYS A 514 4.48 -6.94 -2.17
CA LYS A 514 4.24 -8.36 -1.85
C LYS A 514 3.21 -8.49 -0.72
N PRO A 515 1.90 -8.26 -0.98
CA PRO A 515 0.88 -8.43 0.04
C PRO A 515 0.84 -9.86 0.59
N ILE A 516 0.73 -9.96 1.92
CA ILE A 516 0.67 -11.23 2.66
C ILE A 516 -0.69 -11.34 3.34
N LYS A 517 -1.48 -12.36 3.01
CA LYS A 517 -2.77 -12.65 3.69
C LYS A 517 -2.83 -14.12 4.05
N GLY A 518 -3.40 -14.48 5.20
CA GLY A 518 -3.42 -15.86 5.66
C GLY A 518 -2.04 -16.35 6.14
N THR A 519 -2.04 -17.06 7.26
CA THR A 519 -0.83 -17.66 7.84
C THR A 519 -1.21 -18.96 8.54
N ARG A 520 -0.35 -19.96 8.43
CA ARG A 520 -0.46 -21.21 9.22
C ARG A 520 0.86 -21.46 9.94
N PRO A 521 0.84 -22.04 11.15
CA PRO A 521 2.07 -22.51 11.79
C PRO A 521 2.70 -23.65 10.99
N ARG A 522 3.97 -23.98 11.30
CA ARG A 522 4.54 -25.24 10.83
C ARG A 522 3.92 -26.42 11.58
N GLY A 523 3.75 -27.54 10.88
CA GLY A 523 3.28 -28.79 11.49
C GLY A 523 4.35 -29.42 12.39
N GLY A 524 3.93 -30.17 13.39
CA GLY A 524 4.82 -30.99 14.23
C GLY A 524 5.39 -32.20 13.48
N THR A 525 4.76 -32.59 12.36
CA THR A 525 5.19 -33.67 11.47
C THR A 525 5.15 -33.24 10.00
N ALA A 526 5.86 -33.94 9.11
CA ALA A 526 5.86 -33.62 7.67
C ALA A 526 4.46 -33.75 7.03
N ALA A 527 3.65 -34.71 7.48
CA ALA A 527 2.28 -34.90 6.99
C ALA A 527 1.35 -33.75 7.43
N GLU A 528 1.42 -33.37 8.70
CA GLU A 528 0.67 -32.22 9.23
C GLU A 528 1.09 -30.91 8.56
N ASP A 529 2.40 -30.72 8.34
CA ASP A 529 2.94 -29.53 7.66
C ASP A 529 2.44 -29.42 6.22
N ALA A 530 2.34 -30.53 5.50
CA ALA A 530 1.78 -30.59 4.16
C ALA A 530 0.27 -30.28 4.15
N LEU A 531 -0.49 -30.78 5.13
CA LEU A 531 -1.92 -30.49 5.27
C LEU A 531 -2.17 -29.00 5.58
N LEU A 532 -1.40 -28.39 6.49
CA LEU A 532 -1.51 -26.97 6.82
C LEU A 532 -1.15 -26.08 5.62
N ARG A 533 -0.16 -26.49 4.83
CA ARG A 533 0.22 -25.81 3.59
C ARG A 533 -0.91 -25.88 2.55
N GLU A 534 -1.53 -27.05 2.38
CA GLU A 534 -2.61 -27.25 1.43
C GLU A 534 -3.91 -26.54 1.85
N ASP A 535 -4.21 -26.53 3.14
CA ASP A 535 -5.31 -25.74 3.74
C ASP A 535 -5.14 -24.25 3.40
N LEU A 536 -3.96 -23.69 3.65
CA LEU A 536 -3.67 -22.28 3.32
C LEU A 536 -3.79 -22.00 1.80
N ARG A 537 -3.33 -22.94 0.97
CA ARG A 537 -3.38 -22.81 -0.50
C ARG A 537 -4.81 -22.82 -1.04
N THR A 538 -5.71 -23.55 -0.39
CA THR A 538 -7.07 -23.80 -0.90
C THR A 538 -8.15 -23.02 -0.17
N SER A 539 -7.83 -22.41 0.98
CA SER A 539 -8.73 -21.56 1.77
C SER A 539 -9.37 -20.46 0.93
N GLU A 540 -10.70 -20.52 0.81
CA GLU A 540 -11.48 -19.53 0.08
C GLU A 540 -11.40 -18.15 0.74
N LYS A 541 -11.43 -18.09 2.09
CA LYS A 541 -11.30 -16.84 2.85
C LYS A 541 -9.96 -16.17 2.56
N ASP A 542 -8.85 -16.91 2.73
CA ASP A 542 -7.50 -16.37 2.59
C ASP A 542 -7.22 -15.91 1.15
N ARG A 543 -7.71 -16.66 0.15
CA ARG A 543 -7.60 -16.28 -1.27
C ARG A 543 -8.43 -15.06 -1.62
N ALA A 544 -9.67 -14.96 -1.12
CA ALA A 544 -10.54 -13.83 -1.37
C ALA A 544 -9.96 -12.53 -0.77
N GLU A 545 -9.47 -12.60 0.46
CA GLU A 545 -8.78 -11.49 1.13
C GLU A 545 -7.52 -11.08 0.37
N ASN A 546 -6.69 -12.06 -0.04
CA ASN A 546 -5.50 -11.77 -0.81
C ASN A 546 -5.82 -11.11 -2.16
N LEU A 547 -6.84 -11.60 -2.87
CA LEU A 547 -7.23 -11.09 -4.19
C LEU A 547 -7.69 -9.63 -4.13
N MET A 548 -8.50 -9.26 -3.12
CA MET A 548 -8.91 -7.87 -2.89
C MET A 548 -7.72 -6.93 -2.76
N ILE A 549 -6.70 -7.33 -1.97
CA ILE A 549 -5.50 -6.52 -1.79
C ILE A 549 -4.62 -6.52 -3.03
N VAL A 550 -4.51 -7.64 -3.76
CA VAL A 550 -3.76 -7.69 -5.03
C VAL A 550 -4.33 -6.70 -6.04
N ASP A 551 -5.65 -6.70 -6.24
CA ASP A 551 -6.27 -5.76 -7.19
C ASP A 551 -6.15 -4.30 -6.72
N LEU A 552 -6.23 -4.05 -5.41
CA LEU A 552 -5.97 -2.72 -4.84
C LEU A 552 -4.51 -2.27 -5.11
N VAL A 553 -3.54 -3.16 -4.89
CA VAL A 553 -2.12 -2.86 -5.12
C VAL A 553 -1.84 -2.63 -6.61
N ARG A 554 -2.48 -3.40 -7.50
CA ARG A 554 -2.38 -3.16 -8.95
C ARG A 554 -2.88 -1.75 -9.31
N ASN A 555 -3.98 -1.31 -8.70
CA ASN A 555 -4.51 0.03 -8.91
C ASN A 555 -3.56 1.10 -8.35
N ASP A 556 -3.04 0.90 -7.14
CA ASP A 556 -2.10 1.84 -6.50
C ASP A 556 -0.84 2.04 -7.35
N LEU A 557 -0.19 0.95 -7.76
CA LEU A 557 0.98 1.01 -8.65
C LEU A 557 0.59 1.58 -10.03
N GLY A 558 -0.60 1.23 -10.51
CA GLY A 558 -1.14 1.66 -11.79
C GLY A 558 -1.24 3.17 -11.95
N ARG A 559 -1.40 3.93 -10.86
CA ARG A 559 -1.42 5.41 -10.86
C ARG A 559 -0.09 6.03 -11.30
N CYS A 560 1.01 5.34 -11.06
CA CYS A 560 2.36 5.80 -11.38
C CYS A 560 3.04 4.97 -12.49
N ALA A 561 2.36 3.94 -13.01
CA ALA A 561 2.95 2.98 -13.94
C ALA A 561 2.89 3.41 -15.41
N GLU A 562 3.83 2.89 -16.20
CA GLU A 562 3.70 2.79 -17.65
C GLU A 562 2.52 1.87 -18.00
N VAL A 563 1.75 2.24 -19.04
CA VAL A 563 0.62 1.42 -19.52
C VAL A 563 1.10 0.03 -19.92
N GLY A 564 0.35 -1.00 -19.51
CA GLY A 564 0.67 -2.41 -19.81
C GLY A 564 1.82 -3.00 -19.01
N SER A 565 2.43 -2.25 -18.07
CA SER A 565 3.53 -2.76 -17.25
C SER A 565 3.06 -3.42 -15.94
N VAL A 566 1.83 -3.16 -15.50
CA VAL A 566 1.27 -3.69 -14.25
C VAL A 566 0.90 -5.16 -14.42
N HIS A 567 1.54 -6.06 -13.67
CA HIS A 567 1.30 -7.50 -13.75
C HIS A 567 1.51 -8.19 -12.40
N VAL A 568 0.98 -9.41 -12.28
CA VAL A 568 1.04 -10.25 -11.08
C VAL A 568 1.82 -11.52 -11.43
N PRO A 569 3.15 -11.54 -11.31
CA PRO A 569 3.96 -12.71 -11.69
C PRO A 569 3.68 -13.95 -10.84
N GLU A 570 3.30 -13.77 -9.58
CA GLU A 570 2.98 -14.85 -8.65
C GLU A 570 1.71 -14.47 -7.88
N LEU A 571 0.69 -15.32 -7.94
CA LEU A 571 -0.60 -15.13 -7.27
C LEU A 571 -0.88 -16.36 -6.39
N PHE A 572 -1.24 -16.13 -5.12
CA PHE A 572 -1.56 -17.17 -4.14
C PHE A 572 -0.40 -18.16 -3.89
N ALA A 573 0.85 -17.69 -3.93
CA ALA A 573 2.01 -18.52 -3.65
C ALA A 573 2.11 -18.80 -2.15
N VAL A 574 2.23 -20.07 -1.76
CA VAL A 574 2.51 -20.42 -0.36
C VAL A 574 4.02 -20.46 -0.15
N GLU A 575 4.54 -19.44 0.54
CA GLU A 575 5.93 -19.35 0.96
C GLU A 575 6.11 -20.00 2.34
N THR A 576 7.07 -20.92 2.45
CA THR A 576 7.38 -21.61 3.70
C THR A 576 8.59 -20.99 4.39
N TYR A 577 8.41 -20.58 5.63
CA TYR A 577 9.45 -20.04 6.51
C TYR A 577 9.76 -21.00 7.65
N ALA A 578 10.77 -20.66 8.47
CA ALA A 578 11.19 -21.49 9.60
C ALA A 578 10.05 -21.81 10.59
N THR A 579 9.11 -20.88 10.81
CA THR A 579 8.06 -20.99 11.84
C THR A 579 6.63 -20.93 11.31
N VAL A 580 6.42 -20.56 10.04
CA VAL A 580 5.08 -20.39 9.45
C VAL A 580 5.06 -20.69 7.94
N HIS A 581 3.88 -20.96 7.41
CA HIS A 581 3.54 -20.82 5.98
C HIS A 581 2.75 -19.52 5.78
N GLN A 582 2.99 -18.81 4.68
CA GLN A 582 2.29 -17.56 4.35
C GLN A 582 1.82 -17.58 2.90
N LEU A 583 0.61 -17.05 2.66
CA LEU A 583 0.08 -16.89 1.31
C LEU A 583 0.43 -15.48 0.81
N VAL A 584 1.27 -15.45 -0.21
CA VAL A 584 1.93 -14.25 -0.74
C VAL A 584 1.57 -14.10 -2.20
N SER A 585 1.30 -12.88 -2.61
CA SER A 585 1.19 -12.51 -4.02
C SER A 585 2.17 -11.40 -4.31
N THR A 586 2.68 -11.34 -5.55
CA THR A 586 3.64 -10.33 -5.98
C THR A 586 3.00 -9.49 -7.05
N VAL A 587 3.01 -8.17 -6.90
CA VAL A 587 2.55 -7.22 -7.93
C VAL A 587 3.74 -6.38 -8.36
N ARG A 588 3.94 -6.26 -9.68
CA ARG A 588 5.04 -5.49 -10.28
C ARG A 588 4.53 -4.52 -11.33
N ALA A 589 5.26 -3.42 -11.49
CA ALA A 589 5.03 -2.45 -12.55
C ALA A 589 6.32 -1.66 -12.88
N ARG A 590 6.33 -0.98 -14.03
CA ARG A 590 7.40 -0.04 -14.39
C ARG A 590 6.95 1.38 -14.05
N LEU A 591 7.75 2.10 -13.28
CA LEU A 591 7.53 3.51 -12.97
C LEU A 591 7.57 4.33 -14.26
N ARG A 592 6.54 5.15 -14.46
CA ARG A 592 6.42 6.02 -15.63
C ARG A 592 7.53 7.09 -15.65
N PRO A 593 8.07 7.45 -16.83
CA PRO A 593 8.98 8.58 -16.96
C PRO A 593 8.38 9.86 -16.35
N GLY A 594 9.20 10.60 -15.61
CA GLY A 594 8.78 11.83 -14.93
C GLY A 594 8.04 11.62 -13.59
N ARG A 595 7.87 10.37 -13.14
CA ARG A 595 7.43 10.06 -11.78
C ARG A 595 8.61 9.67 -10.90
N SER A 596 8.50 9.92 -9.60
CA SER A 596 9.52 9.53 -8.61
C SER A 596 9.07 8.36 -7.74
N ALA A 597 10.00 7.80 -6.95
CA ALA A 597 9.63 6.84 -5.92
C ALA A 597 8.71 7.46 -4.85
N VAL A 598 8.83 8.76 -4.59
CA VAL A 598 7.95 9.48 -3.65
C VAL A 598 6.52 9.53 -4.18
N ASP A 599 6.33 9.79 -5.47
CA ASP A 599 5.00 9.73 -6.12
C ASP A 599 4.37 8.35 -5.92
N CYS A 600 5.14 7.27 -6.13
CA CYS A 600 4.66 5.91 -5.98
C CYS A 600 4.27 5.59 -4.53
N VAL A 601 5.11 6.00 -3.57
CA VAL A 601 4.80 5.87 -2.13
C VAL A 601 3.51 6.63 -1.81
N ARG A 602 3.38 7.90 -2.22
CA ARG A 602 2.18 8.71 -1.98
C ARG A 602 0.93 8.08 -2.59
N ALA A 603 1.02 7.52 -3.80
CA ALA A 603 -0.11 6.88 -4.47
C ALA A 603 -0.56 5.58 -3.78
N ALA A 604 0.38 4.81 -3.23
CA ALA A 604 0.11 3.54 -2.58
C ALA A 604 -0.17 3.64 -1.07
N PHE A 605 0.21 4.74 -0.41
CA PHE A 605 0.14 4.88 1.04
C PHE A 605 -1.27 5.28 1.54
N PRO A 606 -1.71 4.81 2.72
CA PRO A 606 -1.13 3.70 3.50
C PRO A 606 -1.27 2.36 2.78
N GLY A 607 -0.45 1.38 3.16
CA GLY A 607 -0.47 0.05 2.56
C GLY A 607 -1.87 -0.58 2.61
N GLY A 608 -2.32 -1.15 1.48
CA GLY A 608 -3.68 -1.68 1.33
C GLY A 608 -4.07 -2.73 2.37
N SER A 609 -3.13 -3.58 2.78
CA SER A 609 -3.33 -4.58 3.85
C SER A 609 -3.57 -3.96 5.23
N MET A 610 -3.25 -2.68 5.42
CA MET A 610 -3.49 -1.90 6.63
C MET A 610 -4.65 -0.92 6.48
N THR A 611 -5.39 -0.94 5.37
CA THR A 611 -6.63 -0.15 5.22
C THR A 611 -7.81 -1.06 4.93
N GLY A 612 -7.82 -1.72 3.78
CA GLY A 612 -8.99 -2.29 3.15
C GLY A 612 -9.37 -1.54 1.86
N ALA A 613 -10.46 -1.98 1.24
CA ALA A 613 -10.88 -1.56 -0.10
C ALA A 613 -12.39 -1.31 -0.11
N PRO A 614 -12.92 -0.23 -0.75
CA PRO A 614 -12.19 0.87 -1.39
C PRO A 614 -11.48 1.81 -0.40
N LYS A 615 -10.17 2.04 -0.61
CA LYS A 615 -9.23 2.61 0.38
C LYS A 615 -9.73 3.87 1.08
N ILE A 616 -10.19 4.89 0.34
CA ILE A 616 -10.59 6.17 0.93
C ILE A 616 -11.84 6.03 1.80
N ARG A 617 -12.85 5.31 1.31
CA ARG A 617 -14.09 5.07 2.06
C ARG A 617 -13.84 4.23 3.30
N THR A 618 -13.00 3.20 3.19
CA THR A 618 -12.62 2.35 4.31
C THR A 618 -11.83 3.11 5.39
N MET A 619 -10.91 4.01 5.00
CA MET A 619 -10.18 4.82 5.99
C MET A 619 -11.08 5.74 6.82
N ARG A 620 -12.16 6.28 6.23
CA ARG A 620 -13.17 7.06 6.98
C ARG A 620 -13.89 6.20 8.01
N LEU A 621 -14.28 4.99 7.62
CA LEU A 621 -14.90 4.03 8.53
C LEU A 621 -13.93 3.64 9.67
N ILE A 622 -12.65 3.43 9.35
CA ILE A 622 -11.60 3.18 10.34
C ILE A 622 -11.48 4.34 11.33
N ASP A 623 -11.52 5.59 10.87
CA ASP A 623 -11.42 6.76 11.74
C ASP A 623 -12.54 6.79 12.78
N GLU A 624 -13.77 6.44 12.38
CA GLU A 624 -14.93 6.36 13.27
C GLU A 624 -14.80 5.18 14.25
N LEU A 625 -14.48 3.99 13.76
CA LEU A 625 -14.43 2.76 14.56
C LEU A 625 -13.28 2.73 15.56
N GLU A 626 -12.10 3.21 15.17
CA GLU A 626 -10.91 3.14 16.01
C GLU A 626 -10.84 4.27 17.04
N GLY A 627 -11.51 5.40 16.79
CA GLY A 627 -11.64 6.50 17.75
C GLY A 627 -10.32 7.12 18.20
N GLY A 628 -9.25 7.03 17.39
CA GLY A 628 -7.96 7.64 17.70
C GLY A 628 -6.88 7.29 16.68
N PRO A 629 -5.73 7.99 16.71
CA PRO A 629 -4.69 7.85 15.69
C PRO A 629 -4.03 6.48 15.74
N ARG A 630 -3.50 6.01 14.60
CA ARG A 630 -2.59 4.85 14.59
C ARG A 630 -1.13 5.26 14.82
N GLY A 631 -0.78 6.52 14.53
CA GLY A 631 0.56 7.06 14.72
C GLY A 631 1.58 6.33 13.85
N VAL A 632 2.68 5.85 14.45
CA VAL A 632 3.71 5.09 13.71
C VAL A 632 3.17 3.75 13.17
N TYR A 633 2.26 3.09 13.90
CA TYR A 633 1.67 1.82 13.50
C TYR A 633 0.82 1.95 12.22
N SER A 634 0.79 0.91 11.38
CA SER A 634 0.16 0.93 10.04
C SER A 634 0.78 1.91 9.04
N GLY A 635 1.85 2.61 9.42
CA GLY A 635 2.66 3.42 8.53
C GLY A 635 3.66 2.59 7.73
N ALA A 636 4.80 3.20 7.38
CA ALA A 636 5.92 2.51 6.73
C ALA A 636 7.29 2.83 7.37
N ILE A 637 8.24 1.88 7.34
CA ILE A 637 9.64 2.07 7.78
C ILE A 637 10.59 1.61 6.67
N GLY A 638 11.63 2.39 6.39
CA GLY A 638 12.71 2.01 5.48
C GLY A 638 13.46 3.23 4.97
N TYR A 639 13.80 3.24 3.67
CA TYR A 639 14.59 4.32 3.07
C TYR A 639 14.05 4.84 1.74
N LEU A 640 14.41 6.09 1.44
CA LEU A 640 14.40 6.71 0.12
C LEU A 640 15.84 7.15 -0.22
N SER A 641 16.39 6.50 -1.23
CA SER A 641 17.80 6.52 -1.59
C SER A 641 18.16 7.66 -2.54
N LEU A 642 19.41 8.11 -2.50
CA LEU A 642 19.96 9.10 -3.46
C LEU A 642 20.00 8.59 -4.91
N SER A 643 19.90 7.27 -5.13
CA SER A 643 19.74 6.66 -6.45
C SER A 643 18.32 6.81 -7.03
N GLY A 644 17.38 7.32 -6.25
CA GLY A 644 15.94 7.32 -6.56
C GLY A 644 15.22 6.03 -6.15
N ALA A 645 15.94 5.04 -5.61
CA ALA A 645 15.34 3.81 -5.10
C ALA A 645 14.63 4.01 -3.75
N ALA A 646 13.67 3.16 -3.42
CA ALA A 646 13.05 3.07 -2.11
C ALA A 646 12.76 1.60 -1.75
N ASP A 647 12.85 1.26 -0.47
CA ASP A 647 12.35 -0.02 0.06
C ASP A 647 11.77 0.25 1.45
N LEU A 648 10.46 -0.01 1.57
CA LEU A 648 9.66 0.31 2.73
C LEU A 648 8.90 -0.93 3.17
N SER A 649 8.90 -1.18 4.47
CA SER A 649 8.10 -2.21 5.15
C SER A 649 6.87 -1.60 5.80
N ILE A 650 5.81 -2.39 5.96
CA ILE A 650 4.64 -1.97 6.72
C ILE A 650 5.00 -1.94 8.21
N VAL A 651 4.57 -0.91 8.95
CA VAL A 651 4.72 -0.90 10.42
C VAL A 651 3.67 -1.79 11.08
N ILE A 652 3.99 -3.07 11.16
CA ILE A 652 3.31 -4.08 11.96
C ILE A 652 4.31 -4.79 12.87
N ARG A 653 3.79 -5.48 13.89
CA ARG A 653 4.62 -6.14 14.91
C ARG A 653 5.71 -5.21 15.48
N THR A 654 5.31 -3.98 15.80
CA THR A 654 6.25 -2.89 16.14
C THR A 654 5.88 -2.28 17.48
N ALA A 655 6.86 -2.22 18.39
CA ALA A 655 6.74 -1.47 19.64
C ALA A 655 7.25 -0.04 19.44
N VAL A 656 6.46 0.94 19.88
CA VAL A 656 6.82 2.36 19.87
C VAL A 656 7.01 2.78 21.33
N ALA A 657 8.24 3.11 21.70
CA ALA A 657 8.60 3.56 23.04
C ALA A 657 8.78 5.08 23.02
N ALA A 658 7.96 5.79 23.79
CA ALA A 658 8.03 7.23 23.98
C ALA A 658 8.13 7.55 25.48
N PRO A 659 8.36 8.81 25.89
CA PRO A 659 8.47 9.14 27.31
C PRO A 659 7.23 8.70 28.10
N GLY A 660 7.45 7.79 29.06
CA GLY A 660 6.41 7.29 29.96
C GLY A 660 5.40 6.32 29.33
N ARG A 661 5.57 5.88 28.08
CA ARG A 661 4.63 4.95 27.43
C ARG A 661 5.29 4.03 26.41
N VAL A 662 4.71 2.84 26.24
CA VAL A 662 4.96 1.94 25.11
C VAL A 662 3.62 1.62 24.46
N THR A 663 3.55 1.74 23.14
CA THR A 663 2.36 1.39 22.34
C THR A 663 2.68 0.34 21.30
N TYR A 664 1.67 -0.45 20.92
CA TYR A 664 1.78 -1.52 19.94
C TYR A 664 0.40 -1.79 19.33
N GLY A 665 0.29 -1.59 18.03
CA GLY A 665 -0.95 -1.84 17.31
C GLY A 665 -1.13 -3.33 16.99
N VAL A 666 -2.38 -3.77 17.07
CA VAL A 666 -2.82 -5.12 16.71
C VAL A 666 -4.11 -5.03 15.92
N GLY A 667 -4.37 -5.98 15.03
CA GLY A 667 -5.56 -5.94 14.19
C GLY A 667 -5.50 -6.92 13.04
N GLY A 668 -6.55 -6.90 12.22
CA GLY A 668 -6.72 -7.82 11.11
C GLY A 668 -7.82 -7.37 10.16
N ALA A 669 -7.88 -8.03 9.01
CA ALA A 669 -8.91 -7.78 8.02
C ALA A 669 -10.24 -8.40 8.47
N ILE A 670 -11.26 -7.56 8.48
CA ILE A 670 -12.65 -7.99 8.63
C ILE A 670 -13.24 -8.08 7.23
N VAL A 671 -13.68 -9.29 6.88
CA VAL A 671 -14.39 -9.60 5.63
C VAL A 671 -15.77 -10.18 5.97
N ALA A 672 -16.62 -10.34 4.96
CA ALA A 672 -17.95 -10.94 5.14
C ALA A 672 -17.91 -12.36 5.75
N LEU A 673 -16.78 -13.07 5.61
CA LEU A 673 -16.54 -14.42 6.14
C LEU A 673 -15.83 -14.44 7.51
N SER A 674 -15.58 -13.28 8.13
CA SER A 674 -14.89 -13.22 9.41
C SER A 674 -15.78 -13.69 10.57
N ASP A 675 -15.19 -14.43 11.52
CA ASP A 675 -15.82 -14.77 12.80
C ASP A 675 -15.31 -13.81 13.87
N PRO A 676 -16.17 -12.98 14.51
CA PRO A 676 -15.71 -11.95 15.43
C PRO A 676 -14.82 -12.46 16.59
N ALA A 677 -15.12 -13.64 17.13
CA ALA A 677 -14.36 -14.21 18.23
C ALA A 677 -12.96 -14.68 17.78
N ALA A 678 -12.87 -15.31 16.61
CA ALA A 678 -11.61 -15.70 15.99
C ALA A 678 -10.74 -14.49 15.63
N GLU A 679 -11.34 -13.41 15.10
CA GLU A 679 -10.62 -12.18 14.77
C GLU A 679 -10.03 -11.50 16.04
N PHE A 680 -10.78 -11.47 17.14
CA PHE A 680 -10.25 -10.98 18.42
C PHE A 680 -9.08 -11.85 18.92
N GLU A 681 -9.22 -13.17 18.84
CA GLU A 681 -8.15 -14.10 19.22
C GLU A 681 -6.90 -13.93 18.35
N GLU A 682 -7.06 -13.66 17.05
CA GLU A 682 -5.96 -13.35 16.14
C GLU A 682 -5.19 -12.10 16.58
N THR A 683 -5.87 -11.06 17.08
CA THR A 683 -5.17 -9.88 17.63
C THR A 683 -4.28 -10.24 18.82
N ALA A 684 -4.71 -11.16 19.68
CA ALA A 684 -3.93 -11.63 20.81
C ALA A 684 -2.71 -12.45 20.36
N VAL A 685 -2.87 -13.29 19.34
CA VAL A 685 -1.76 -14.03 18.72
C VAL A 685 -0.74 -13.06 18.12
N LYS A 686 -1.19 -12.06 17.36
CA LYS A 686 -0.33 -11.02 16.76
C LYS A 686 0.39 -10.16 17.82
N ALA A 687 -0.19 -9.99 19.00
CA ALA A 687 0.41 -9.28 20.14
C ALA A 687 1.56 -10.06 20.82
N THR A 688 1.71 -11.36 20.56
CA THR A 688 2.62 -12.26 21.28
C THR A 688 4.06 -11.73 21.42
N PRO A 689 4.70 -11.13 20.40
CA PRO A 689 6.05 -10.59 20.54
C PRO A 689 6.13 -9.52 21.65
N LEU A 690 5.17 -8.60 21.70
CA LEU A 690 5.12 -7.61 22.77
C LEU A 690 4.77 -8.25 24.11
N LEU A 691 3.80 -9.16 24.17
CA LEU A 691 3.42 -9.82 25.43
C LEU A 691 4.59 -10.56 26.08
N ARG A 692 5.44 -11.22 25.29
CA ARG A 692 6.70 -11.82 25.75
C ARG A 692 7.69 -10.75 26.22
N LEU A 693 7.85 -9.67 25.44
CA LEU A 693 8.68 -8.52 25.81
C LEU A 693 8.20 -7.81 27.09
N LEU A 694 6.93 -7.91 27.45
CA LEU A 694 6.33 -7.35 28.66
C LEU A 694 6.16 -8.36 29.80
N GLY A 695 6.27 -9.67 29.51
CA GLY A 695 5.93 -10.74 30.44
C GLY A 695 4.50 -10.63 30.96
N ALA A 696 3.56 -10.25 30.08
CA ALA A 696 2.18 -9.96 30.42
C ALA A 696 1.21 -10.84 29.61
N GLY A 697 0.01 -11.04 30.15
CA GLY A 697 -1.10 -11.64 29.40
C GLY A 697 -1.80 -10.61 28.50
N PHE A 698 -2.51 -11.09 27.48
CA PHE A 698 -3.33 -10.21 26.65
C PHE A 698 -4.60 -9.78 27.41
N PRO A 699 -4.94 -8.48 27.46
CA PRO A 699 -6.13 -8.00 28.18
C PRO A 699 -7.42 -8.59 27.61
N GLY A 700 -8.28 -9.15 28.46
CA GLY A 700 -9.59 -9.67 28.05
C GLY A 700 -9.58 -11.01 27.30
N ARG A 701 -8.41 -11.62 27.07
CA ARG A 701 -8.33 -12.98 26.50
C ARG A 701 -8.84 -13.99 27.52
N ARG A 702 -9.86 -14.77 27.15
CA ARG A 702 -10.34 -15.88 27.98
C ARG A 702 -9.38 -17.07 27.79
N PRO A 703 -9.14 -17.89 28.83
CA PRO A 703 -8.41 -19.14 28.65
C PRO A 703 -9.10 -19.98 27.57
N ALA A 704 -8.32 -20.67 26.73
CA ALA A 704 -8.89 -21.64 25.79
C ALA A 704 -9.69 -22.65 26.61
N VAL A 705 -10.97 -22.81 26.30
CA VAL A 705 -11.77 -23.91 26.84
C VAL A 705 -11.15 -25.17 26.25
N THR A 706 -10.43 -25.94 27.06
CA THR A 706 -9.95 -27.26 26.67
C THR A 706 -11.17 -28.16 26.50
N GLY A 707 -11.64 -28.28 25.26
CA GLY A 707 -12.67 -29.21 24.82
C GLY A 707 -12.06 -30.53 24.41
#